data_AF-A0A9P4WDC3-F1
#
_entry.id   AF-A0A9P4WDC3-F1
#
_cell.length_a   1.000
_cell.length_b   1.000
_cell.length_c   1.000
_cell.angle_alpha   90.00
_cell.angle_beta   90.00
_cell.angle_gamma   90.00
#
_symmetry.space_group_name_H-M   'P 1'
#
loop_
_entity.id
_entity.type
_entity.pdbx_description
1 polymer ?
#
loop_
_entity_poly.entity_id
_entity_poly.type
_entity_poly.pdbx_seq_one_letter_code
_entity_poly.pdbx_strand_id
1 'polypeptide(L)'
;MSLPQFAPFPDAKLRQSIQPDEWQLYLDAWTSLTDFYLRLDDQQFASARRDVDSLGLFLISFFHEVASDDSLATRVVPLRKKSFLLLHRIWSGQDVEDAFLSWPVLADICHAFTKSEQFRRLLQVLWKRKGGAIENSLQTAKTSLIRNLDSKRPEEAESTLNRIAPLLKASPDASTYMLTGSDFLDSLSSAYPKVQPAMQKKLVTAAYLGLTATLEGAKPNYSLLSDHLYSLKSSEEQEQKKEPGKKTLVADLVTNTPLLEKIRNKATVPEATRVRNTAATLSAFRQSSVARPKRIVRRKVDKGKGNAEADDYGHGAFTGEIHVHRMSVITQIQDLFPDLGAGFVVKLLDQYNDNIEEVTAHLLEDSLPPHLAEADRSEQLPTTDSGPQSHLPPKSSQFLPERRNVFDDDEFDKLAVDTSRLHIGRKNQSLTADKVLADRSKAPAKSHILAALAAFDSDDDERDDTYDFEDVGASVDTAAPDGDANSDLSNKNEEALFRAYSMSPELFGRDSETRRGKARAALRSETGMTDEAIEGWGIMAGRDPKRLRRLEAKFSTFQGQQRELQSTAWKASPAGSGDEGSGDGGRGGFGGRGRGRGRGRGGPGGGRGGGNVAGPSDDKKTQISRQRKEANKGSTANHNPSSKMHCKSIITALAATFVLTSSALPNPPKKNIFRNPLDRRQTQTAPGDSPYSTYGRLNPTYTKDQLNEIKLAYTEVDKLKYIRSLGDSDDYFKFDFTPEGFTSNAGNGLGGQGYLAQATNFPVLLNTGLSMAIGYLNPCGLDSFHIHNRATEIVLLVAGKSLHTGFVLEDGFDQPVLTTIGLYQGTIRPQGSIHYEFNDNCEPAVFVAALSSEDPGVSRTSQNLFVEDPELIKAGLGYPSFLNNVNVTEFYGSIPAAFAQGAKECYQRCGLVWNGTTHS
;
A
#
# COMPACT_ATOMS: atom_id res chain seq x y z
N MET A 1 -31.80 -38.66 -29.62
CA MET A 1 -30.56 -38.84 -30.42
C MET A 1 -29.44 -39.11 -29.45
N SER A 2 -28.49 -39.98 -29.77
CA SER A 2 -27.28 -40.17 -28.96
C SER A 2 -26.42 -38.89 -29.02
N LEU A 3 -25.83 -38.52 -27.88
CA LEU A 3 -24.91 -37.38 -27.81
C LEU A 3 -23.56 -37.73 -28.46
N PRO A 4 -22.84 -36.75 -29.04
CA PRO A 4 -21.47 -36.94 -29.44
C PRO A 4 -20.61 -37.26 -28.22
N GLN A 5 -19.75 -38.28 -28.33
CA GLN A 5 -18.83 -38.66 -27.26
C GLN A 5 -17.63 -37.71 -27.22
N PHE A 6 -17.05 -37.53 -26.04
CA PHE A 6 -15.81 -36.76 -25.89
C PHE A 6 -14.59 -37.56 -26.37
N ALA A 7 -13.76 -36.94 -27.22
CA ALA A 7 -12.39 -37.40 -27.42
C ALA A 7 -11.53 -37.02 -26.19
N PRO A 8 -10.60 -37.88 -25.74
CA PRO A 8 -9.64 -37.51 -24.70
C PRO A 8 -8.77 -36.34 -25.18
N PHE A 9 -8.30 -35.53 -24.24
CA PHE A 9 -7.44 -34.40 -24.56
C PHE A 9 -6.03 -34.90 -24.95
N PRO A 10 -5.46 -34.44 -26.08
CA PRO A 10 -4.24 -35.02 -26.65
C PRO A 10 -2.99 -34.66 -25.86
N ASP A 11 -2.03 -35.60 -25.85
CA ASP A 11 -0.75 -35.43 -25.18
C ASP A 11 0.14 -34.36 -25.86
N ALA A 12 1.16 -33.90 -25.14
CA ALA A 12 2.09 -32.89 -25.66
C ALA A 12 2.73 -33.24 -27.01
N LYS A 13 2.92 -34.54 -27.33
CA LYS A 13 3.50 -34.98 -28.61
C LYS A 13 2.51 -34.84 -29.75
N LEU A 14 1.27 -35.31 -29.57
CA LEU A 14 0.22 -35.20 -30.56
C LEU A 14 -0.18 -33.73 -30.78
N ARG A 15 -0.18 -32.90 -29.72
CA ARG A 15 -0.36 -31.44 -29.82
C ARG A 15 0.68 -30.75 -30.71
N GLN A 16 1.92 -31.24 -30.76
CA GLN A 16 2.98 -30.69 -31.61
C GLN A 16 2.83 -31.04 -33.09
N SER A 17 2.08 -32.10 -33.43
CA SER A 17 1.81 -32.51 -34.81
C SER A 17 0.54 -31.90 -35.44
N ILE A 18 -0.28 -31.18 -34.66
CA ILE A 18 -1.52 -30.56 -35.11
C ILE A 18 -1.24 -29.14 -35.60
N GLN A 19 -1.82 -28.73 -36.73
CA GLN A 19 -1.65 -27.36 -37.24
C GLN A 19 -2.36 -26.33 -36.34
N PRO A 20 -1.86 -25.09 -36.21
CA PRO A 20 -2.46 -24.09 -35.32
C PRO A 20 -3.95 -23.83 -35.55
N ASP A 21 -4.39 -23.81 -36.81
CA ASP A 21 -5.79 -23.57 -37.19
C ASP A 21 -6.68 -24.77 -36.83
N GLU A 22 -6.20 -26.00 -37.07
CA GLU A 22 -6.88 -27.24 -36.67
C GLU A 22 -6.99 -27.34 -35.14
N TRP A 23 -5.94 -26.93 -34.42
CA TRP A 23 -5.92 -26.90 -32.97
C TRP A 23 -7.01 -26.00 -32.39
N GLN A 24 -7.23 -24.83 -32.98
CA GLN A 24 -8.30 -23.93 -32.58
C GLN A 24 -9.69 -24.55 -32.84
N LEU A 25 -9.88 -25.21 -33.99
CA LEU A 25 -11.12 -25.94 -34.29
C LEU A 25 -11.41 -27.07 -33.29
N TYR A 26 -10.38 -27.81 -32.85
CA TYR A 26 -10.55 -28.83 -31.81
C TYR A 26 -10.92 -28.22 -30.44
N LEU A 27 -10.27 -27.12 -30.05
CA LEU A 27 -10.64 -26.37 -28.84
C LEU A 27 -12.08 -25.87 -28.89
N ASP A 28 -12.54 -25.37 -30.03
CA ASP A 28 -13.92 -24.89 -30.22
C ASP A 28 -14.93 -26.04 -30.25
N ALA A 29 -14.56 -27.21 -30.77
CA ALA A 29 -15.36 -28.42 -30.71
C ALA A 29 -15.57 -28.93 -29.28
N TRP A 30 -14.50 -29.09 -28.47
CA TRP A 30 -14.64 -29.41 -27.04
C TRP A 30 -15.41 -28.30 -26.28
N THR A 31 -15.14 -27.03 -26.60
CA THR A 31 -15.82 -25.88 -25.98
C THR A 31 -17.32 -25.83 -26.30
N SER A 32 -17.74 -26.33 -27.47
CA SER A 32 -19.14 -26.47 -27.86
C SER A 32 -19.79 -27.70 -27.22
N LEU A 33 -19.12 -28.85 -27.23
CA LEU A 33 -19.63 -30.09 -26.64
C LEU A 33 -19.81 -29.96 -25.11
N THR A 34 -18.89 -29.27 -24.43
CA THR A 34 -19.03 -28.94 -23.01
C THR A 34 -20.25 -28.06 -22.71
N ASP A 35 -20.61 -27.09 -23.57
CA ASP A 35 -21.86 -26.32 -23.42
C ASP A 35 -23.10 -27.18 -23.60
N PHE A 36 -23.12 -28.11 -24.56
CA PHE A 36 -24.24 -29.04 -24.73
C PHE A 36 -24.45 -29.90 -23.47
N TYR A 37 -23.38 -30.49 -22.92
CA TYR A 37 -23.46 -31.28 -21.68
C TYR A 37 -23.85 -30.46 -20.44
N LEU A 38 -23.49 -29.17 -20.40
CA LEU A 38 -23.95 -28.25 -19.34
C LEU A 38 -25.44 -27.89 -19.45
N ARG A 39 -26.04 -27.97 -20.64
CA ARG A 39 -27.47 -27.65 -20.90
C ARG A 39 -28.42 -28.83 -20.70
N LEU A 40 -27.93 -30.07 -20.62
CA LEU A 40 -28.75 -31.25 -20.33
C LEU A 40 -29.45 -31.11 -18.97
N ASP A 41 -30.62 -31.74 -18.80
CA ASP A 41 -31.21 -31.93 -17.46
C ASP A 41 -30.42 -32.98 -16.64
N ASP A 42 -30.69 -33.10 -15.34
CA ASP A 42 -29.93 -33.99 -14.47
C ASP A 42 -30.14 -35.48 -14.75
N GLN A 43 -31.29 -35.89 -15.30
CA GLN A 43 -31.54 -37.28 -15.68
C GLN A 43 -30.79 -37.63 -16.97
N GLN A 44 -30.85 -36.74 -17.97
CA GLN A 44 -30.12 -36.84 -19.23
C GLN A 44 -28.60 -36.81 -19.03
N PHE A 45 -28.11 -35.95 -18.13
CA PHE A 45 -26.69 -35.89 -17.78
C PHE A 45 -26.24 -37.17 -17.05
N ALA A 46 -27.07 -37.71 -16.16
CA ALA A 46 -26.78 -38.98 -15.48
C ALA A 46 -26.80 -40.18 -16.44
N SER A 47 -27.72 -40.25 -17.41
CA SER A 47 -27.72 -41.32 -18.43
C SER A 47 -26.53 -41.19 -19.37
N ALA A 48 -26.21 -39.98 -19.86
CA ALA A 48 -25.10 -39.74 -20.78
C ALA A 48 -23.72 -40.09 -20.19
N ARG A 49 -23.58 -40.13 -18.84
CA ARG A 49 -22.38 -40.62 -18.15
C ARG A 49 -22.31 -42.15 -18.01
N ARG A 50 -23.44 -42.86 -18.03
CA ARG A 50 -23.47 -44.32 -17.84
C ARG A 50 -23.14 -45.11 -19.10
N ASP A 51 -23.44 -44.56 -20.27
CA ASP A 51 -23.29 -45.30 -21.54
C ASP A 51 -21.82 -45.43 -21.97
N VAL A 52 -21.01 -44.36 -21.87
CA VAL A 52 -19.56 -44.37 -22.17
C VAL A 52 -18.83 -43.30 -21.33
N ASP A 53 -17.75 -43.69 -20.63
CA ASP A 53 -16.90 -42.82 -19.80
C ASP A 53 -15.99 -41.84 -20.58
N SER A 54 -16.47 -41.38 -21.73
CA SER A 54 -15.77 -40.43 -22.59
C SER A 54 -15.56 -39.08 -21.90
N LEU A 55 -16.54 -38.61 -21.13
CA LEU A 55 -16.48 -37.36 -20.38
C LEU A 55 -15.47 -37.42 -19.22
N GLY A 56 -15.42 -38.55 -18.48
CA GLY A 56 -14.45 -38.73 -17.40
C GLY A 56 -13.03 -38.74 -17.92
N LEU A 57 -12.78 -39.57 -18.95
CA LEU A 57 -11.49 -39.65 -19.64
C LEU A 57 -11.04 -38.29 -20.22
N PHE A 58 -11.93 -37.52 -20.84
CA PHE A 58 -11.63 -36.17 -21.32
C PHE A 58 -11.25 -35.21 -20.19
N LEU A 59 -12.03 -35.14 -19.11
CA LEU A 59 -11.72 -34.23 -18.00
C LEU A 59 -10.40 -34.60 -17.32
N ILE A 60 -10.14 -35.90 -17.11
CA ILE A 60 -8.90 -36.39 -16.50
C ILE A 60 -7.68 -36.05 -17.38
N SER A 61 -7.73 -36.37 -18.68
CA SER A 61 -6.64 -36.04 -19.62
C SER A 61 -6.43 -34.54 -19.78
N PHE A 62 -7.51 -33.75 -19.85
CA PHE A 62 -7.44 -32.29 -19.94
C PHE A 62 -6.75 -31.67 -18.72
N PHE A 63 -7.14 -32.07 -17.50
CA PHE A 63 -6.50 -31.54 -16.29
C PHE A 63 -5.07 -32.05 -16.12
N HIS A 64 -4.75 -33.26 -16.57
CA HIS A 64 -3.38 -33.78 -16.56
C HIS A 64 -2.43 -32.96 -17.46
N GLU A 65 -2.84 -32.68 -18.70
CA GLU A 65 -2.05 -31.88 -19.64
C GLU A 65 -1.94 -30.41 -19.19
N VAL A 66 -3.01 -29.82 -18.66
CA VAL A 66 -3.01 -28.47 -18.07
C VAL A 66 -2.16 -28.38 -16.80
N ALA A 67 -1.96 -29.49 -16.07
CA ALA A 67 -1.05 -29.55 -14.93
C ALA A 67 0.43 -29.76 -15.35
N SER A 68 0.66 -30.34 -16.52
CA SER A 68 2.00 -30.64 -17.05
C SER A 68 2.59 -29.50 -17.89
N ASP A 69 1.74 -28.66 -18.49
CA ASP A 69 2.12 -27.56 -19.40
C ASP A 69 1.49 -26.23 -18.93
N ASP A 70 2.26 -25.45 -18.16
CA ASP A 70 1.86 -24.11 -17.68
C ASP A 70 1.54 -23.14 -18.84
N SER A 71 2.12 -23.33 -20.03
CA SER A 71 1.86 -22.47 -21.19
C SER A 71 0.45 -22.74 -21.75
N LEU A 72 0.05 -24.02 -21.81
CA LEU A 72 -1.28 -24.44 -22.24
C LEU A 72 -2.38 -23.83 -21.36
N ALA A 73 -2.16 -23.78 -20.04
CA ALA A 73 -3.11 -23.23 -19.07
C ALA A 73 -3.52 -21.76 -19.34
N THR A 74 -2.71 -21.00 -20.08
CA THR A 74 -3.01 -19.63 -20.51
C THR A 74 -3.80 -19.57 -21.83
N ARG A 75 -3.68 -20.59 -22.68
CA ARG A 75 -4.35 -20.66 -24.00
C ARG A 75 -5.75 -21.25 -23.90
N VAL A 76 -5.97 -22.25 -23.05
CA VAL A 76 -7.26 -22.97 -22.93
C VAL A 76 -8.22 -22.38 -21.89
N VAL A 77 -8.14 -21.07 -21.61
CA VAL A 77 -8.93 -20.41 -20.54
C VAL A 77 -10.45 -20.61 -20.67
N PRO A 78 -11.08 -20.49 -21.87
CA PRO A 78 -12.52 -20.73 -22.02
C PRO A 78 -12.91 -22.17 -21.69
N LEU A 79 -12.16 -23.14 -22.25
CA LEU A 79 -12.39 -24.56 -22.02
C LEU A 79 -12.19 -24.93 -20.55
N ARG A 80 -11.11 -24.44 -19.91
CA ARG A 80 -10.85 -24.66 -18.47
C ARG A 80 -12.01 -24.18 -17.59
N LYS A 81 -12.66 -23.07 -17.95
CA LYS A 81 -13.85 -22.57 -17.22
C LYS A 81 -15.05 -23.48 -17.40
N LYS A 82 -15.29 -24.03 -18.61
CA LYS A 82 -16.40 -24.97 -18.86
C LYS A 82 -16.16 -26.34 -18.22
N SER A 83 -14.93 -26.86 -18.32
CA SER A 83 -14.50 -28.09 -17.63
C SER A 83 -14.65 -27.99 -16.11
N PHE A 84 -14.42 -26.81 -15.50
CA PHE A 84 -14.73 -26.58 -14.09
C PHE A 84 -16.23 -26.72 -13.77
N LEU A 85 -17.11 -26.18 -14.62
CA LEU A 85 -18.57 -26.28 -14.40
C LEU A 85 -19.07 -27.73 -14.56
N LEU A 86 -18.52 -28.49 -15.50
CA LEU A 86 -18.81 -29.92 -15.65
C LEU A 86 -18.30 -30.71 -14.44
N LEU A 87 -17.06 -30.45 -14.00
CA LEU A 87 -16.51 -31.06 -12.78
C LEU A 87 -17.36 -30.74 -11.55
N HIS A 88 -17.81 -29.49 -11.41
CA HIS A 88 -18.72 -29.07 -10.35
C HIS A 88 -20.03 -29.86 -10.40
N ARG A 89 -20.62 -30.06 -11.59
CA ARG A 89 -21.84 -30.86 -11.76
C ARG A 89 -21.62 -32.32 -11.37
N ILE A 90 -20.50 -32.92 -11.78
CA ILE A 90 -20.11 -34.29 -11.43
C ILE A 90 -19.93 -34.45 -9.92
N TRP A 91 -19.10 -33.62 -9.28
CA TRP A 91 -18.79 -33.70 -7.84
C TRP A 91 -19.97 -33.29 -6.93
N SER A 92 -20.93 -32.51 -7.44
CA SER A 92 -22.19 -32.22 -6.74
C SER A 92 -23.19 -33.38 -6.81
N GLY A 93 -23.11 -34.23 -7.85
CA GLY A 93 -23.98 -35.39 -8.02
C GLY A 93 -23.76 -36.49 -6.97
N GLN A 94 -24.67 -37.47 -6.92
CA GLN A 94 -24.53 -38.61 -6.00
C GLN A 94 -23.42 -39.58 -6.42
N ASP A 95 -23.34 -39.88 -7.72
CA ASP A 95 -22.37 -40.79 -8.32
C ASP A 95 -21.15 -40.04 -8.86
N VAL A 96 -20.00 -40.26 -8.20
CA VAL A 96 -18.67 -39.78 -8.60
C VAL A 96 -17.81 -41.03 -8.84
N GLU A 97 -17.21 -41.17 -10.02
CA GLU A 97 -16.34 -42.33 -10.31
C GLU A 97 -15.05 -42.29 -9.48
N ASP A 98 -14.56 -43.45 -9.08
CA ASP A 98 -13.34 -43.58 -8.26
C ASP A 98 -12.08 -43.02 -8.95
N ALA A 99 -12.07 -42.96 -10.29
CA ALA A 99 -11.00 -42.33 -11.07
C ALA A 99 -10.77 -40.85 -10.67
N PHE A 100 -11.86 -40.10 -10.45
CA PHE A 100 -11.80 -38.71 -9.97
C PHE A 100 -11.38 -38.56 -8.51
N LEU A 101 -11.49 -39.63 -7.72
CA LEU A 101 -11.10 -39.65 -6.30
C LEU A 101 -9.63 -40.01 -6.09
N SER A 102 -8.92 -40.39 -7.17
CA SER A 102 -7.51 -40.73 -7.11
C SER A 102 -6.63 -39.49 -6.83
N TRP A 103 -5.64 -39.63 -5.93
CA TRP A 103 -4.77 -38.52 -5.55
C TRP A 103 -4.04 -37.83 -6.72
N PRO A 104 -3.60 -38.52 -7.81
CA PRO A 104 -2.92 -37.86 -8.92
C PRO A 104 -3.88 -36.98 -9.72
N VAL A 105 -5.10 -37.43 -9.95
CA VAL A 105 -6.14 -36.66 -10.65
C VAL A 105 -6.57 -35.46 -9.81
N LEU A 106 -6.79 -35.65 -8.51
CA LEU A 106 -7.10 -34.55 -7.59
C LEU A 106 -5.98 -33.50 -7.54
N ALA A 107 -4.72 -33.94 -7.55
CA ALA A 107 -3.55 -33.06 -7.64
C ALA A 107 -3.52 -32.22 -8.93
N ASP A 108 -3.71 -32.86 -10.08
CA ASP A 108 -3.67 -32.18 -11.38
C ASP A 108 -4.82 -31.15 -11.51
N ILE A 109 -6.03 -31.51 -11.04
CA ILE A 109 -7.17 -30.58 -10.93
C ILE A 109 -6.84 -29.42 -9.97
N CYS A 110 -6.23 -29.69 -8.82
CA CYS A 110 -5.80 -28.64 -7.89
C CYS A 110 -4.75 -27.70 -8.51
N HIS A 111 -3.89 -28.20 -9.40
CA HIS A 111 -2.93 -27.38 -10.16
C HIS A 111 -3.66 -26.39 -11.08
N ALA A 112 -4.66 -26.87 -11.83
CA ALA A 112 -5.47 -26.03 -12.72
C ALA A 112 -6.22 -24.90 -11.98
N PHE A 113 -6.50 -25.05 -10.68
CA PHE A 113 -7.34 -24.13 -9.89
C PHE A 113 -6.71 -23.61 -8.57
N THR A 114 -5.38 -23.54 -8.46
CA THR A 114 -4.64 -23.18 -7.22
C THR A 114 -5.11 -21.93 -6.46
N LYS A 115 -5.73 -20.96 -7.14
CA LYS A 115 -6.21 -19.68 -6.57
C LYS A 115 -7.75 -19.58 -6.42
N SER A 116 -8.50 -20.62 -6.80
CA SER A 116 -9.98 -20.58 -6.79
C SER A 116 -10.55 -20.99 -5.43
N GLU A 117 -11.20 -20.05 -4.73
CA GLU A 117 -11.90 -20.36 -3.47
C GLU A 117 -13.15 -21.23 -3.69
N GLN A 118 -13.83 -21.06 -4.82
CA GLN A 118 -15.00 -21.87 -5.20
C GLN A 118 -14.59 -23.34 -5.37
N PHE A 119 -13.43 -23.59 -5.98
CA PHE A 119 -12.89 -24.95 -6.11
C PHE A 119 -12.55 -25.56 -4.74
N ARG A 120 -11.91 -24.80 -3.83
CA ARG A 120 -11.61 -25.32 -2.47
C ARG A 120 -12.87 -25.68 -1.70
N ARG A 121 -13.93 -24.87 -1.78
CA ARG A 121 -15.24 -25.17 -1.17
C ARG A 121 -15.85 -26.45 -1.75
N LEU A 122 -15.82 -26.62 -3.07
CA LEU A 122 -16.29 -27.85 -3.73
C LEU A 122 -15.49 -29.07 -3.29
N LEU A 123 -14.16 -28.96 -3.21
CA LEU A 123 -13.26 -30.04 -2.76
C LEU A 123 -13.50 -30.43 -1.29
N GLN A 124 -13.77 -29.46 -0.41
CA GLN A 124 -14.18 -29.71 0.98
C GLN A 124 -15.52 -30.45 1.09
N VAL A 125 -16.49 -30.12 0.23
CA VAL A 125 -17.78 -30.84 0.15
C VAL A 125 -17.58 -32.27 -0.36
N LEU A 126 -16.71 -32.46 -1.35
CA LEU A 126 -16.34 -33.80 -1.83
C LEU A 126 -15.66 -34.62 -0.73
N TRP A 127 -14.70 -34.05 0.01
CA TRP A 127 -13.99 -34.73 1.10
C TRP A 127 -14.95 -35.18 2.19
N LYS A 128 -15.91 -34.34 2.59
CA LYS A 128 -16.94 -34.72 3.58
C LYS A 128 -17.83 -35.89 3.14
N ARG A 129 -17.98 -36.12 1.82
CA ARG A 129 -18.83 -37.18 1.25
C ARG A 129 -18.09 -38.46 0.87
N LYS A 130 -16.83 -38.34 0.45
CA LYS A 130 -16.02 -39.43 -0.13
C LYS A 130 -14.62 -39.55 0.49
N GLY A 131 -14.38 -38.90 1.64
CA GLY A 131 -13.08 -38.80 2.31
C GLY A 131 -12.32 -40.11 2.40
N GLY A 132 -12.94 -41.18 2.91
CA GLY A 132 -12.26 -42.48 3.04
C GLY A 132 -11.72 -43.07 1.73
N ALA A 133 -12.36 -42.83 0.59
CA ALA A 133 -11.83 -43.26 -0.71
C ALA A 133 -10.63 -42.41 -1.16
N ILE A 134 -10.69 -41.10 -0.91
CA ILE A 134 -9.60 -40.16 -1.20
C ILE A 134 -8.40 -40.42 -0.29
N GLU A 135 -8.63 -40.67 1.00
CA GLU A 135 -7.64 -41.02 2.02
C GLU A 135 -6.95 -42.35 1.68
N ASN A 136 -7.70 -43.38 1.28
CA ASN A 136 -7.14 -44.64 0.78
C ASN A 136 -6.21 -44.42 -0.43
N SER A 137 -6.59 -43.53 -1.38
CA SER A 137 -5.71 -43.18 -2.50
C SER A 137 -4.47 -42.41 -2.02
N LEU A 138 -4.65 -41.40 -1.16
CA LEU A 138 -3.59 -40.55 -0.63
C LEU A 138 -2.58 -41.35 0.22
N GLN A 139 -3.02 -42.42 0.88
CA GLN A 139 -2.15 -43.34 1.63
C GLN A 139 -1.11 -44.03 0.72
N THR A 140 -1.42 -44.28 -0.55
CA THR A 140 -0.44 -44.81 -1.52
C THR A 140 0.65 -43.79 -1.83
N ALA A 141 0.31 -42.50 -1.90
CA ALA A 141 1.28 -41.42 -2.05
C ALA A 141 2.13 -41.26 -0.79
N LYS A 142 1.50 -41.25 0.39
CA LYS A 142 2.17 -41.11 1.70
C LYS A 142 3.19 -42.23 1.94
N THR A 143 2.79 -43.49 1.76
CA THR A 143 3.68 -44.65 1.93
C THR A 143 4.83 -44.67 0.92
N SER A 144 4.57 -44.30 -0.35
CA SER A 144 5.63 -44.16 -1.36
C SER A 144 6.60 -43.01 -1.03
N LEU A 145 6.09 -41.87 -0.55
CA LEU A 145 6.92 -40.73 -0.14
C LEU A 145 7.82 -41.06 1.04
N ILE A 146 7.27 -41.64 2.12
CA ILE A 146 8.04 -42.10 3.30
C ILE A 146 9.16 -43.05 2.85
N ARG A 147 8.82 -44.10 2.10
CA ARG A 147 9.78 -45.08 1.59
C ARG A 147 10.90 -44.45 0.74
N ASN A 148 10.57 -43.50 -0.12
CA ASN A 148 11.55 -42.85 -0.99
C ASN A 148 12.43 -41.86 -0.20
N LEU A 149 11.88 -41.12 0.76
CA LEU A 149 12.61 -40.16 1.62
C LEU A 149 13.59 -40.85 2.57
N ASP A 150 13.24 -42.01 3.11
CA ASP A 150 14.14 -42.81 3.97
C ASP A 150 15.09 -43.73 3.19
N SER A 151 14.99 -43.75 1.86
CA SER A 151 15.91 -44.48 1.00
C SER A 151 17.31 -43.84 0.97
N LYS A 152 18.25 -44.53 0.30
CA LYS A 152 19.58 -43.96 0.00
C LYS A 152 19.54 -42.82 -1.04
N ARG A 153 18.41 -42.61 -1.72
CA ARG A 153 18.20 -41.60 -2.78
C ARG A 153 16.89 -40.83 -2.55
N PRO A 154 16.84 -39.95 -1.53
CA PRO A 154 15.66 -39.14 -1.24
C PRO A 154 15.21 -38.26 -2.41
N GLU A 155 16.08 -37.96 -3.38
CA GLU A 155 15.75 -37.26 -4.63
C GLU A 155 14.63 -37.95 -5.44
N GLU A 156 14.48 -39.28 -5.34
CA GLU A 156 13.39 -40.02 -6.00
C GLU A 156 11.98 -39.70 -5.45
N ALA A 157 11.89 -38.94 -4.35
CA ALA A 157 10.62 -38.40 -3.86
C ALA A 157 10.19 -37.08 -4.54
N GLU A 158 11.08 -36.41 -5.28
CA GLU A 158 10.86 -35.04 -5.76
C GLU A 158 9.68 -34.90 -6.73
N SER A 159 9.51 -35.83 -7.67
CA SER A 159 8.41 -35.83 -8.63
C SER A 159 7.04 -35.94 -7.94
N THR A 160 6.93 -36.87 -6.98
CA THR A 160 5.73 -37.07 -6.16
C THR A 160 5.45 -35.85 -5.26
N LEU A 161 6.49 -35.24 -4.67
CA LEU A 161 6.36 -34.00 -3.87
C LEU A 161 5.88 -32.81 -4.71
N ASN A 162 6.39 -32.65 -5.94
CA ASN A 162 5.92 -31.61 -6.85
C ASN A 162 4.44 -31.79 -7.19
N ARG A 163 4.04 -33.03 -7.54
CA ARG A 163 2.66 -33.33 -7.93
C ARG A 163 1.67 -33.21 -6.77
N ILE A 164 2.03 -33.63 -5.55
CA ILE A 164 1.11 -33.56 -4.40
C ILE A 164 0.94 -32.13 -3.83
N ALA A 165 1.93 -31.24 -3.98
CA ALA A 165 1.93 -29.92 -3.36
C ALA A 165 0.70 -29.02 -3.67
N PRO A 166 0.14 -28.99 -4.90
CA PRO A 166 -1.11 -28.29 -5.20
C PRO A 166 -2.31 -28.82 -4.40
N LEU A 167 -2.41 -30.14 -4.22
CA LEU A 167 -3.48 -30.78 -3.43
C LEU A 167 -3.38 -30.39 -1.95
N LEU A 168 -2.18 -30.47 -1.37
CA LEU A 168 -1.90 -30.05 0.01
C LEU A 168 -2.23 -28.56 0.24
N LYS A 169 -1.96 -27.71 -0.75
CA LYS A 169 -2.28 -26.28 -0.69
C LYS A 169 -3.78 -25.97 -0.86
N ALA A 170 -4.52 -26.82 -1.57
CA ALA A 170 -5.94 -26.61 -1.86
C ALA A 170 -6.88 -27.24 -0.81
N SER A 171 -6.47 -28.35 -0.20
CA SER A 171 -7.25 -29.11 0.78
C SER A 171 -6.51 -29.19 2.14
N PRO A 172 -6.98 -28.44 3.16
CA PRO A 172 -6.48 -28.59 4.53
C PRO A 172 -6.69 -30.00 5.08
N ASP A 173 -7.76 -30.68 4.68
CA ASP A 173 -8.06 -32.06 5.08
C ASP A 173 -6.99 -33.03 4.56
N ALA A 174 -6.55 -32.88 3.30
CA ALA A 174 -5.45 -33.68 2.71
C ALA A 174 -4.11 -33.41 3.42
N SER A 175 -3.81 -32.14 3.71
CA SER A 175 -2.60 -31.76 4.46
C SER A 175 -2.60 -32.28 5.89
N THR A 176 -3.76 -32.30 6.55
CA THR A 176 -3.92 -32.88 7.89
C THR A 176 -3.78 -34.39 7.85
N TYR A 177 -4.32 -35.06 6.82
CA TYR A 177 -4.16 -36.50 6.63
C TYR A 177 -2.70 -36.91 6.43
N MET A 178 -1.91 -36.15 5.66
CA MET A 178 -0.47 -36.40 5.51
C MET A 178 0.28 -36.35 6.85
N LEU A 179 -0.20 -35.53 7.81
CA LEU A 179 0.34 -35.42 9.18
C LEU A 179 -0.32 -36.35 10.22
N THR A 180 -1.09 -37.36 9.81
CA THR A 180 -1.53 -38.42 10.75
C THR A 180 -0.33 -39.31 11.13
N GLY A 181 0.05 -39.32 12.41
CA GLY A 181 1.32 -39.92 12.85
C GLY A 181 2.54 -39.06 12.53
N SER A 182 3.67 -39.30 13.20
CA SER A 182 4.90 -38.50 13.02
C SER A 182 5.74 -38.95 11.83
N ASP A 183 5.60 -40.21 11.39
CA ASP A 183 6.41 -40.88 10.36
C ASP A 183 6.76 -39.98 9.17
N PHE A 184 5.78 -39.28 8.59
CA PHE A 184 6.02 -38.41 7.43
C PHE A 184 6.88 -37.18 7.76
N LEU A 185 6.70 -36.54 8.91
CA LEU A 185 7.58 -35.44 9.35
C LEU A 185 8.96 -35.93 9.76
N ASP A 186 9.04 -37.13 10.32
CA ASP A 186 10.30 -37.76 10.70
C ASP A 186 11.12 -38.13 9.45
N SER A 187 10.51 -38.72 8.42
CA SER A 187 11.13 -38.96 7.10
C SER A 187 11.55 -37.66 6.41
N LEU A 188 10.73 -36.59 6.46
CA LEU A 188 11.11 -35.27 5.92
C LEU A 188 12.35 -34.71 6.65
N SER A 189 12.43 -34.88 7.97
CA SER A 189 13.55 -34.43 8.80
C SER A 189 14.82 -35.26 8.54
N SER A 190 14.66 -36.57 8.41
CA SER A 190 15.69 -37.56 8.03
C SER A 190 16.28 -37.30 6.63
N ALA A 191 15.44 -36.90 5.67
CA ALA A 191 15.85 -36.62 4.30
C ALA A 191 16.50 -35.24 4.12
N TYR A 192 16.09 -34.23 4.90
CA TYR A 192 16.51 -32.84 4.76
C TYR A 192 18.05 -32.61 4.64
N PRO A 193 18.92 -33.19 5.50
CA PRO A 193 20.37 -33.00 5.37
C PRO A 193 21.01 -33.78 4.21
N LYS A 194 20.28 -34.72 3.59
CA LYS A 194 20.76 -35.60 2.50
C LYS A 194 20.46 -35.08 1.10
N VAL A 195 19.63 -34.03 0.97
CA VAL A 195 19.14 -33.52 -0.32
C VAL A 195 19.69 -32.13 -0.67
N GLN A 196 19.68 -31.80 -1.97
CA GLN A 196 20.13 -30.51 -2.47
C GLN A 196 19.24 -29.33 -2.00
N PRO A 197 19.76 -28.10 -1.91
CA PRO A 197 19.01 -26.93 -1.42
C PRO A 197 17.72 -26.57 -2.20
N ALA A 198 17.61 -27.01 -3.46
CA ALA A 198 16.38 -26.87 -4.24
C ALA A 198 15.26 -27.76 -3.69
N MET A 199 15.60 -28.99 -3.27
CA MET A 199 14.67 -29.96 -2.69
C MET A 199 14.40 -29.68 -1.20
N GLN A 200 15.37 -29.19 -0.45
CA GLN A 200 15.18 -28.75 0.96
C GLN A 200 13.96 -27.80 1.09
N LYS A 201 13.86 -26.80 0.19
CA LYS A 201 12.71 -25.88 0.12
C LYS A 201 11.37 -26.58 -0.10
N LYS A 202 11.35 -27.71 -0.82
CA LYS A 202 10.15 -28.51 -1.10
C LYS A 202 9.73 -29.31 0.14
N LEU A 203 10.69 -29.92 0.85
CA LEU A 203 10.46 -30.60 2.13
C LEU A 203 9.89 -29.62 3.18
N VAL A 204 10.49 -28.43 3.32
CA VAL A 204 10.01 -27.37 4.22
C VAL A 204 8.62 -26.88 3.82
N THR A 205 8.34 -26.76 2.51
CA THR A 205 7.00 -26.38 2.03
C THR A 205 5.95 -27.44 2.38
N ALA A 206 6.26 -28.74 2.24
CA ALA A 206 5.35 -29.81 2.62
C ALA A 206 5.06 -29.82 4.13
N ALA A 207 6.10 -29.71 4.96
CA ALA A 207 5.97 -29.60 6.42
C ALA A 207 5.15 -28.36 6.84
N TYR A 208 5.43 -27.20 6.24
CA TYR A 208 4.70 -25.95 6.49
C TYR A 208 3.21 -26.04 6.11
N LEU A 209 2.88 -26.62 4.95
CA LEU A 209 1.48 -26.80 4.53
C LEU A 209 0.73 -27.74 5.48
N GLY A 210 1.34 -28.87 5.86
CA GLY A 210 0.77 -29.77 6.86
C GLY A 210 0.52 -29.08 8.22
N LEU A 211 1.55 -28.44 8.78
CA LEU A 211 1.48 -27.82 10.12
C LEU A 211 0.59 -26.58 10.17
N THR A 212 0.34 -25.91 9.04
CA THR A 212 -0.63 -24.80 8.99
C THR A 212 -2.05 -25.26 8.70
N ALA A 213 -2.26 -26.42 8.09
CA ALA A 213 -3.58 -26.99 7.86
C ALA A 213 -4.28 -27.46 9.14
N THR A 214 -3.53 -27.91 10.16
CA THR A 214 -4.09 -28.27 11.48
C THR A 214 -4.69 -27.06 12.23
N LEU A 215 -4.36 -25.83 11.82
CA LEU A 215 -4.93 -24.56 12.28
C LEU A 215 -6.12 -24.08 11.41
N GLU A 216 -6.59 -24.91 10.48
CA GLU A 216 -7.64 -24.56 9.50
C GLU A 216 -8.83 -25.52 9.61
N GLY A 217 -10.02 -25.02 9.29
CA GLY A 217 -11.29 -25.73 9.48
C GLY A 217 -12.08 -25.30 10.71
N ALA A 218 -13.26 -25.88 10.89
CA ALA A 218 -14.22 -25.49 11.95
C ALA A 218 -13.84 -25.98 13.36
N LYS A 219 -12.93 -26.95 13.46
CA LYS A 219 -12.36 -27.48 14.71
C LYS A 219 -10.86 -27.74 14.50
N PRO A 220 -9.98 -26.76 14.79
CA PRO A 220 -8.53 -26.94 14.66
C PRO A 220 -8.01 -28.07 15.56
N ASN A 221 -7.06 -28.86 15.04
CA ASN A 221 -6.52 -30.03 15.75
C ASN A 221 -5.28 -29.66 16.57
N TYR A 222 -5.50 -28.95 17.68
CA TYR A 222 -4.42 -28.43 18.54
C TYR A 222 -3.61 -29.53 19.25
N SER A 223 -4.17 -30.72 19.52
CA SER A 223 -3.43 -31.83 20.12
C SER A 223 -2.40 -32.39 19.15
N LEU A 224 -2.82 -32.75 17.92
CA LEU A 224 -1.91 -33.23 16.88
C LEU A 224 -0.80 -32.21 16.56
N LEU A 225 -1.16 -30.92 16.48
CA LEU A 225 -0.17 -29.85 16.28
C LEU A 225 0.79 -29.71 17.47
N SER A 226 0.28 -29.78 18.71
CA SER A 226 1.11 -29.76 19.92
C SER A 226 2.16 -30.85 19.86
N ASP A 227 1.75 -32.09 19.63
CA ASP A 227 2.63 -33.26 19.70
C ASP A 227 3.69 -33.23 18.59
N HIS A 228 3.33 -32.80 17.38
CA HIS A 228 4.30 -32.54 16.29
C HIS A 228 5.31 -31.45 16.65
N LEU A 229 4.89 -30.33 17.25
CA LEU A 229 5.81 -29.27 17.67
C LEU A 229 6.75 -29.71 18.82
N TYR A 230 6.29 -30.58 19.73
CA TYR A 230 7.15 -31.20 20.74
C TYR A 230 8.16 -32.18 20.13
N SER A 231 7.75 -33.01 19.17
CA SER A 231 8.67 -33.93 18.47
C SER A 231 9.77 -33.15 17.76
N LEU A 232 9.39 -32.17 16.92
CA LEU A 232 10.33 -31.32 16.19
C LEU A 232 11.28 -30.56 17.13
N LYS A 233 10.78 -30.03 18.26
CA LYS A 233 11.62 -29.40 19.30
C LYS A 233 12.64 -30.39 19.87
N SER A 234 12.21 -31.59 20.26
CA SER A 234 13.11 -32.55 20.91
C SER A 234 14.16 -33.12 19.96
N SER A 235 13.83 -33.28 18.67
CA SER A 235 14.77 -33.63 17.61
C SER A 235 15.83 -32.54 17.40
N GLU A 236 15.41 -31.27 17.30
CA GLU A 236 16.30 -30.13 17.12
C GLU A 236 17.26 -29.94 18.32
N GLU A 237 16.76 -30.07 19.55
CA GLU A 237 17.61 -30.01 20.76
C GLU A 237 18.67 -31.12 20.80
N GLN A 238 18.40 -32.29 20.22
CA GLN A 238 19.38 -33.37 20.11
C GLN A 238 20.41 -33.12 19.03
N GLU A 239 20.02 -32.63 17.84
CA GLU A 239 20.98 -32.33 16.77
C GLU A 239 21.86 -31.13 17.12
N GLN A 240 21.33 -30.06 17.73
CA GLN A 240 22.14 -28.92 18.17
C GLN A 240 23.14 -29.26 19.28
N LYS A 241 22.86 -30.26 20.12
CA LYS A 241 23.82 -30.81 21.10
C LYS A 241 24.96 -31.60 20.45
N LYS A 242 24.74 -32.19 19.27
CA LYS A 242 25.78 -32.91 18.51
C LYS A 242 26.62 -31.93 17.68
N GLU A 243 25.96 -31.06 16.92
CA GLU A 243 26.57 -30.16 15.94
C GLU A 243 25.87 -28.78 15.96
N PRO A 244 26.34 -27.83 16.79
CA PRO A 244 25.73 -26.50 16.87
C PRO A 244 25.86 -25.74 15.55
N GLY A 245 24.76 -25.19 15.05
CA GLY A 245 24.72 -24.42 13.79
C GLY A 245 24.50 -25.25 12.51
N LYS A 246 24.26 -26.57 12.63
CA LYS A 246 23.85 -27.43 11.51
C LYS A 246 22.53 -26.96 10.89
N LYS A 247 22.42 -27.03 9.55
CA LYS A 247 21.16 -26.73 8.85
C LYS A 247 20.18 -27.89 9.00
N THR A 248 19.10 -27.68 9.73
CA THR A 248 18.04 -28.67 9.98
C THR A 248 16.71 -28.24 9.36
N LEU A 249 15.75 -29.17 9.25
CA LEU A 249 14.39 -28.89 8.79
C LEU A 249 13.70 -27.87 9.70
N VAL A 250 13.87 -27.98 11.02
CA VAL A 250 13.22 -27.12 12.02
C VAL A 250 13.77 -25.69 11.96
N ALA A 251 15.09 -25.53 11.84
CA ALA A 251 15.71 -24.22 11.68
C ALA A 251 15.24 -23.49 10.41
N ASP A 252 15.17 -24.18 9.26
CA ASP A 252 14.65 -23.60 8.01
C ASP A 252 13.14 -23.29 8.12
N LEU A 253 12.35 -24.22 8.63
CA LEU A 253 10.90 -24.05 8.84
C LEU A 253 10.57 -22.82 9.71
N VAL A 254 11.28 -22.64 10.83
CA VAL A 254 11.05 -21.54 11.78
C VAL A 254 11.60 -20.20 11.26
N THR A 255 12.65 -20.21 10.45
CA THR A 255 13.29 -18.98 9.96
C THR A 255 12.68 -18.48 8.65
N ASN A 256 12.32 -19.37 7.72
CA ASN A 256 11.98 -19.02 6.34
C ASN A 256 10.49 -19.07 6.01
N THR A 257 9.67 -19.52 6.96
CA THR A 257 8.20 -19.56 6.84
C THR A 257 7.52 -18.76 7.96
N PRO A 258 6.32 -18.19 7.74
CA PRO A 258 5.58 -17.46 8.76
C PRO A 258 4.84 -18.40 9.74
N LEU A 259 5.36 -19.61 9.99
CA LEU A 259 4.68 -20.63 10.80
C LEU A 259 4.39 -20.12 12.22
N LEU A 260 5.40 -19.58 12.91
CA LEU A 260 5.24 -19.11 14.29
C LEU A 260 4.24 -17.93 14.40
N GLU A 261 4.24 -17.04 13.40
CA GLU A 261 3.31 -15.91 13.34
C GLU A 261 1.87 -16.40 13.07
N LYS A 262 1.68 -17.34 12.13
CA LYS A 262 0.38 -17.97 11.88
C LYS A 262 -0.15 -18.70 13.11
N ILE A 263 0.70 -19.45 13.83
CA ILE A 263 0.32 -20.10 15.09
C ILE A 263 -0.12 -19.03 16.09
N ARG A 264 0.70 -18.00 16.37
CA ARG A 264 0.37 -16.94 17.32
C ARG A 264 -0.97 -16.25 17.00
N ASN A 265 -1.23 -15.97 15.72
CA ASN A 265 -2.41 -15.22 15.30
C ASN A 265 -3.68 -16.08 15.22
N LYS A 266 -3.59 -17.39 14.96
CA LYS A 266 -4.76 -18.31 14.88
C LYS A 266 -5.06 -19.07 16.18
N ALA A 267 -4.07 -19.28 17.04
CA ALA A 267 -4.18 -20.10 18.26
C ALA A 267 -4.60 -19.28 19.50
N THR A 268 -5.63 -18.42 19.38
CA THR A 268 -6.05 -17.50 20.45
C THR A 268 -6.86 -18.16 21.58
N VAL A 269 -7.48 -19.30 21.30
CA VAL A 269 -8.40 -20.04 22.19
C VAL A 269 -7.62 -20.72 23.35
N PRO A 270 -8.14 -20.80 24.59
CA PRO A 270 -7.39 -21.33 25.74
C PRO A 270 -6.77 -22.73 25.57
N GLU A 271 -7.43 -23.67 24.86
CA GLU A 271 -6.91 -25.02 24.60
C GLU A 271 -5.60 -24.99 23.78
N ALA A 272 -5.41 -23.94 22.98
CA ALA A 272 -4.24 -23.77 22.12
C ALA A 272 -3.03 -23.14 22.86
N THR A 273 -3.12 -22.90 24.17
CA THR A 273 -2.04 -22.31 24.98
C THR A 273 -0.78 -23.18 24.99
N ARG A 274 -0.92 -24.51 25.04
CA ARG A 274 0.22 -25.45 24.93
C ARG A 274 0.97 -25.29 23.60
N VAL A 275 0.23 -25.16 22.50
CA VAL A 275 0.74 -24.94 21.13
C VAL A 275 1.45 -23.58 21.00
N ARG A 276 0.88 -22.51 21.59
CA ARG A 276 1.53 -21.19 21.60
C ARG A 276 2.86 -21.23 22.36
N ASN A 277 2.90 -21.89 23.51
CA ASN A 277 4.10 -21.96 24.34
C ASN A 277 5.22 -22.79 23.68
N THR A 278 4.91 -23.93 23.05
CA THR A 278 5.91 -24.69 22.30
C THR A 278 6.43 -23.91 21.09
N ALA A 279 5.52 -23.31 20.30
CA ALA A 279 5.88 -22.47 19.16
C ALA A 279 6.76 -21.26 19.57
N ALA A 280 6.51 -20.66 20.74
CA ALA A 280 7.39 -19.62 21.29
C ALA A 280 8.80 -20.16 21.58
N THR A 281 8.93 -21.34 22.20
CA THR A 281 10.26 -21.93 22.45
C THR A 281 11.02 -22.32 21.18
N LEU A 282 10.33 -22.70 20.10
CA LEU A 282 10.96 -22.97 18.80
C LEU A 282 11.64 -21.73 18.19
N SER A 283 11.28 -20.51 18.61
CA SER A 283 11.92 -19.28 18.12
C SER A 283 13.42 -19.18 18.47
N ALA A 284 13.89 -19.93 19.47
CA ALA A 284 15.30 -20.05 19.82
C ALA A 284 16.16 -20.70 18.71
N PHE A 285 15.54 -21.50 17.83
CA PHE A 285 16.23 -22.21 16.74
C PHE A 285 16.28 -21.43 15.42
N ARG A 286 16.04 -20.11 15.46
CA ARG A 286 16.17 -19.23 14.29
C ARG A 286 17.65 -19.05 13.91
N GLN A 287 18.00 -19.46 12.69
CA GLN A 287 19.38 -19.39 12.19
C GLN A 287 19.56 -18.24 11.20
N SER A 288 20.40 -17.26 11.53
CA SER A 288 20.77 -16.15 10.65
C SER A 288 21.42 -16.61 9.33
N SER A 289 22.10 -17.75 9.33
CA SER A 289 22.75 -18.38 8.17
C SER A 289 21.81 -19.12 7.21
N VAL A 290 20.58 -19.41 7.66
CA VAL A 290 19.51 -20.02 6.84
C VAL A 290 18.46 -18.99 6.45
N ALA A 291 18.43 -17.85 7.16
CA ALA A 291 17.46 -16.79 6.96
C ALA A 291 17.32 -16.36 5.50
N ARG A 292 16.12 -16.57 4.97
CA ARG A 292 15.65 -16.03 3.71
C ARG A 292 15.88 -14.52 3.77
N PRO A 293 16.65 -13.92 2.84
CA PRO A 293 16.97 -12.51 2.90
C PRO A 293 15.68 -11.70 3.07
N LYS A 294 15.66 -10.77 4.04
CA LYS A 294 14.48 -9.99 4.44
C LYS A 294 13.67 -9.65 3.20
N ARG A 295 12.43 -10.17 3.15
CA ARG A 295 11.59 -10.20 1.94
C ARG A 295 11.66 -8.86 1.25
N ILE A 296 12.28 -8.84 0.07
CA ILE A 296 12.66 -7.61 -0.63
C ILE A 296 11.43 -6.72 -0.75
N VAL A 297 11.39 -5.65 0.04
CA VAL A 297 10.48 -4.52 -0.19
C VAL A 297 10.88 -4.02 -1.56
N ARG A 298 10.04 -4.27 -2.58
CA ARG A 298 10.31 -3.98 -4.00
C ARG A 298 10.99 -2.62 -4.10
N ARG A 299 12.31 -2.60 -4.26
CA ARG A 299 13.05 -1.35 -4.38
C ARG A 299 12.66 -0.76 -5.79
N LYS A 300 12.68 0.58 -6.02
CA LYS A 300 12.37 1.32 -7.29
C LYS A 300 13.30 1.05 -8.51
N VAL A 301 12.77 0.67 -9.68
CA VAL A 301 13.54 0.35 -10.92
C VAL A 301 14.74 1.28 -11.17
N ASP A 302 15.90 0.70 -11.48
CA ASP A 302 17.12 1.45 -11.78
C ASP A 302 16.93 2.21 -13.10
N LYS A 303 17.24 3.51 -13.09
CA LYS A 303 16.98 4.44 -14.21
C LYS A 303 18.26 4.89 -14.93
N GLY A 304 19.36 4.14 -14.80
CA GLY A 304 20.48 4.23 -15.73
C GLY A 304 21.11 5.62 -15.84
N LYS A 305 21.42 6.27 -14.71
CA LYS A 305 22.12 7.56 -14.67
C LYS A 305 23.32 7.51 -13.73
N GLY A 306 24.40 6.91 -14.22
CA GLY A 306 25.76 7.13 -13.73
C GLY A 306 26.64 7.56 -14.89
N ASN A 307 27.50 8.57 -14.70
CA ASN A 307 28.53 8.89 -15.68
C ASN A 307 29.59 7.79 -15.62
N ALA A 308 29.95 7.22 -16.77
CA ALA A 308 31.07 6.29 -16.86
C ALA A 308 32.39 7.04 -16.61
N GLU A 309 33.20 6.54 -15.68
CA GLU A 309 34.65 6.76 -15.77
C GLU A 309 35.21 5.77 -16.79
N ALA A 310 36.21 6.23 -17.55
CA ALA A 310 36.74 5.48 -18.68
C ALA A 310 37.58 4.26 -18.24
N ASP A 311 37.79 3.37 -19.20
CA ASP A 311 38.81 2.31 -19.21
C ASP A 311 38.55 1.10 -18.29
N ASP A 312 37.71 0.16 -18.75
CA ASP A 312 38.14 -1.24 -18.76
C ASP A 312 37.55 -2.06 -19.95
N TYR A 313 38.39 -2.92 -20.54
CA TYR A 313 38.07 -3.94 -21.58
C TYR A 313 37.67 -3.52 -23.02
N GLY A 314 38.57 -2.79 -23.69
CA GLY A 314 39.17 -3.18 -24.99
C GLY A 314 38.32 -3.54 -26.24
N HIS A 315 38.32 -2.61 -27.22
CA HIS A 315 38.27 -2.77 -28.69
C HIS A 315 37.23 -3.73 -29.34
N GLY A 316 36.42 -3.36 -30.34
CA GLY A 316 36.30 -2.11 -31.13
C GLY A 316 35.46 -2.38 -32.39
N ALA A 317 35.06 -1.31 -33.10
CA ALA A 317 34.10 -1.24 -34.22
C ALA A 317 32.61 -1.07 -33.85
N PHE A 318 31.94 -0.22 -34.64
CA PHE A 318 30.57 0.33 -34.49
C PHE A 318 30.35 1.34 -33.35
N THR A 319 30.44 2.62 -33.73
CA THR A 319 30.31 3.83 -32.91
C THR A 319 28.85 4.14 -32.53
N GLY A 320 28.53 4.04 -31.24
CA GLY A 320 27.15 4.11 -30.71
C GLY A 320 26.60 5.49 -30.32
N GLU A 321 27.19 6.61 -30.74
CA GLU A 321 26.69 7.96 -30.38
C GLU A 321 25.71 8.59 -31.38
N ILE A 322 25.40 7.93 -32.51
CA ILE A 322 24.56 8.49 -33.60
C ILE A 322 23.33 7.61 -33.92
N HIS A 323 22.65 7.07 -32.90
CA HIS A 323 21.47 6.22 -33.15
C HIS A 323 20.11 6.94 -33.06
N VAL A 324 19.95 7.93 -32.15
CA VAL A 324 18.66 8.64 -31.99
C VAL A 324 18.36 9.57 -33.19
N HIS A 325 19.37 10.30 -33.67
CA HIS A 325 19.22 11.15 -34.87
C HIS A 325 18.92 10.30 -36.11
N ARG A 326 19.72 9.25 -36.37
CA ARG A 326 19.50 8.35 -37.50
C ARG A 326 18.14 7.66 -37.46
N MET A 327 17.67 7.21 -36.30
CA MET A 327 16.32 6.61 -36.20
C MET A 327 15.21 7.61 -36.57
N SER A 328 15.35 8.89 -36.19
CA SER A 328 14.41 9.95 -36.60
C SER A 328 14.45 10.23 -38.11
N VAL A 329 15.61 10.10 -38.75
CA VAL A 329 15.79 10.29 -40.19
C VAL A 329 15.24 9.10 -40.99
N ILE A 330 15.47 7.88 -40.51
CA ILE A 330 14.93 6.64 -41.09
C ILE A 330 13.40 6.67 -41.07
N THR A 331 12.78 7.05 -39.94
CA THR A 331 11.31 7.13 -39.85
C THR A 331 10.71 8.19 -40.77
N GLN A 332 11.37 9.33 -41.00
CA GLN A 332 10.89 10.35 -41.95
C GLN A 332 10.87 9.85 -43.40
N ILE A 333 11.82 9.00 -43.80
CA ILE A 333 11.84 8.37 -45.12
C ILE A 333 10.79 7.24 -45.20
N GLN A 334 10.62 6.45 -44.13
CA GLN A 334 9.60 5.39 -44.06
C GLN A 334 8.16 5.94 -43.99
N ASP A 335 7.93 7.12 -43.43
CA ASP A 335 6.62 7.80 -43.46
C ASP A 335 6.19 8.17 -44.89
N LEU A 336 7.16 8.39 -45.80
CA LEU A 336 6.92 8.62 -47.23
C LEU A 336 6.91 7.32 -48.05
N PHE A 337 7.73 6.34 -47.67
CA PHE A 337 7.90 5.06 -48.36
C PHE A 337 7.82 3.88 -47.37
N PRO A 338 6.59 3.48 -46.94
CA PRO A 338 6.39 2.51 -45.85
C PRO A 338 6.85 1.09 -46.21
N ASP A 339 7.03 0.78 -47.49
CA ASP A 339 7.46 -0.53 -47.97
C ASP A 339 8.99 -0.75 -47.87
N LEU A 340 9.77 0.28 -47.49
CA LEU A 340 11.22 0.19 -47.37
C LEU A 340 11.66 -0.28 -45.97
N GLY A 341 12.50 -1.32 -45.93
CA GLY A 341 13.09 -1.86 -44.70
C GLY A 341 14.09 -0.90 -44.06
N ALA A 342 14.14 -0.87 -42.72
CA ALA A 342 14.97 0.10 -41.98
C ALA A 342 16.48 -0.09 -42.24
N GLY A 343 16.92 -1.31 -42.55
CA GLY A 343 18.31 -1.60 -42.93
C GLY A 343 18.65 -1.12 -44.34
N PHE A 344 17.70 -1.15 -45.28
CA PHE A 344 17.87 -0.58 -46.61
C PHE A 344 17.94 0.95 -46.58
N VAL A 345 17.07 1.61 -45.80
CA VAL A 345 17.08 3.07 -45.62
C VAL A 345 18.41 3.55 -45.00
N VAL A 346 19.01 2.77 -44.08
CA VAL A 346 20.36 3.08 -43.56
C VAL A 346 21.42 3.06 -44.66
N LYS A 347 21.39 2.11 -45.60
CA LYS A 347 22.36 2.05 -46.71
C LYS A 347 22.23 3.23 -47.68
N LEU A 348 21.01 3.72 -47.89
CA LEU A 348 20.78 4.96 -48.63
C LEU A 348 21.37 6.16 -47.88
N LEU A 349 21.10 6.29 -46.58
CA LEU A 349 21.62 7.38 -45.75
C LEU A 349 23.15 7.36 -45.63
N ASP A 350 23.77 6.19 -45.56
CA ASP A 350 25.23 6.03 -45.61
C ASP A 350 25.83 6.51 -46.95
N GLN A 351 25.14 6.24 -48.08
CA GLN A 351 25.61 6.64 -49.41
C GLN A 351 25.44 8.15 -49.70
N TYR A 352 24.35 8.75 -49.20
CA TYR A 352 24.01 10.16 -49.39
C TYR A 352 24.28 11.02 -48.14
N ASN A 353 25.18 10.54 -47.26
CA ASN A 353 25.73 11.27 -46.13
C ASN A 353 24.67 11.92 -45.20
N ASP A 354 23.66 11.13 -44.82
CA ASP A 354 22.48 11.47 -44.01
C ASP A 354 21.56 12.59 -44.59
N ASN A 355 21.64 12.91 -45.89
CA ASN A 355 20.81 13.93 -46.56
C ASN A 355 19.43 13.40 -47.01
N ILE A 356 18.36 13.80 -46.33
CA ILE A 356 16.98 13.33 -46.59
C ILE A 356 16.50 13.69 -48.00
N GLU A 357 16.65 14.96 -48.41
CA GLU A 357 16.07 15.49 -49.66
C GLU A 357 16.69 14.84 -50.91
N GLU A 358 17.96 14.46 -50.81
CA GLU A 358 18.70 13.80 -51.88
C GLU A 358 18.33 12.31 -51.97
N VAL A 359 18.17 11.63 -50.82
CA VAL A 359 17.64 10.25 -50.76
C VAL A 359 16.21 10.18 -51.31
N THR A 360 15.32 11.10 -50.92
CA THR A 360 13.93 11.11 -51.41
C THR A 360 13.85 11.47 -52.88
N ALA A 361 14.66 12.41 -53.38
CA ALA A 361 14.74 12.70 -54.82
C ALA A 361 15.20 11.47 -55.62
N HIS A 362 16.28 10.79 -55.21
CA HIS A 362 16.78 9.60 -55.89
C HIS A 362 15.83 8.39 -55.80
N LEU A 363 15.02 8.29 -54.75
CA LEU A 363 13.93 7.30 -54.64
C LEU A 363 12.74 7.63 -55.55
N LEU A 364 12.41 8.91 -55.76
CA LEU A 364 11.33 9.34 -56.65
C LEU A 364 11.70 9.28 -58.14
N GLU A 365 12.97 9.51 -58.46
CA GLU A 365 13.50 9.46 -59.84
C GLU A 365 14.02 8.07 -60.24
N ASP A 366 13.96 7.07 -59.34
CA ASP A 366 14.54 5.71 -59.48
C ASP A 366 16.02 5.72 -59.93
N SER A 367 16.75 6.80 -59.60
CA SER A 367 18.11 7.09 -60.08
C SER A 367 19.22 6.59 -59.14
N LEU A 368 18.95 5.47 -58.45
CA LEU A 368 19.85 4.86 -57.47
C LEU A 368 21.12 4.25 -58.11
N PRO A 369 22.29 4.32 -57.43
CA PRO A 369 23.51 3.63 -57.85
C PRO A 369 23.31 2.11 -58.03
N PRO A 370 24.03 1.46 -58.96
CA PRO A 370 23.81 0.03 -59.27
C PRO A 370 23.87 -0.90 -58.06
N HIS A 371 24.77 -0.62 -57.11
CA HIS A 371 24.97 -1.41 -55.90
C HIS A 371 23.87 -1.25 -54.84
N LEU A 372 22.95 -0.28 -55.00
CA LEU A 372 21.78 -0.06 -54.15
C LEU A 372 20.48 -0.40 -54.90
N ALA A 373 20.47 -0.30 -56.23
CA ALA A 373 19.37 -0.78 -57.07
C ALA A 373 19.19 -2.31 -57.00
N GLU A 374 20.29 -3.07 -56.83
CA GLU A 374 20.29 -4.54 -56.68
C GLU A 374 20.15 -5.02 -55.23
N ALA A 375 20.14 -4.11 -54.24
CA ALA A 375 20.05 -4.49 -52.83
C ALA A 375 18.60 -4.75 -52.36
N ASP A 376 18.44 -5.55 -51.32
CA ASP A 376 17.12 -5.92 -50.78
C ASP A 376 16.42 -4.71 -50.15
N ARG A 377 15.39 -4.19 -50.83
CA ARG A 377 14.58 -3.06 -50.37
C ARG A 377 13.82 -3.34 -49.05
N SER A 378 13.67 -4.61 -48.64
CA SER A 378 12.92 -5.03 -47.44
C SER A 378 13.78 -5.29 -46.19
N GLU A 379 15.11 -5.16 -46.30
CA GLU A 379 16.07 -5.50 -45.24
C GLU A 379 15.84 -4.71 -43.93
N GLN A 380 15.70 -5.43 -42.81
CA GLN A 380 15.46 -4.85 -41.49
C GLN A 380 16.72 -4.82 -40.61
N LEU A 381 16.74 -3.91 -39.61
CA LEU A 381 17.86 -3.81 -38.66
C LEU A 381 17.91 -5.02 -37.70
N PRO A 382 19.09 -5.53 -37.32
CA PRO A 382 19.21 -6.68 -36.41
C PRO A 382 18.74 -6.36 -34.98
N THR A 383 17.74 -7.07 -34.48
CA THR A 383 17.29 -6.98 -33.08
C THR A 383 17.99 -8.03 -32.22
N THR A 384 18.73 -7.61 -31.19
CA THR A 384 19.41 -8.52 -30.25
C THR A 384 18.44 -9.13 -29.23
N ASP A 385 18.13 -10.41 -29.38
CA ASP A 385 17.39 -11.22 -28.39
C ASP A 385 18.35 -12.05 -27.52
N SER A 386 18.47 -11.71 -26.23
CA SER A 386 18.82 -12.61 -25.10
C SER A 386 19.07 -11.83 -23.80
N GLY A 387 18.56 -12.34 -22.67
CA GLY A 387 18.81 -11.79 -21.33
C GLY A 387 19.77 -12.66 -20.51
N PRO A 388 20.40 -12.10 -19.44
CA PRO A 388 19.92 -12.49 -18.10
C PRO A 388 19.85 -11.34 -17.07
N GLN A 389 19.22 -11.64 -15.92
CA GLN A 389 18.73 -10.70 -14.90
C GLN A 389 19.80 -10.15 -13.93
N SER A 390 19.57 -8.96 -13.31
CA SER A 390 19.89 -8.79 -11.88
C SER A 390 19.10 -7.71 -11.08
N HIS A 391 18.54 -8.13 -9.95
CA HIS A 391 18.74 -7.57 -8.60
C HIS A 391 18.55 -6.08 -8.21
N LEU A 392 17.47 -5.43 -8.66
CA LEU A 392 16.75 -4.35 -7.94
C LEU A 392 17.54 -3.04 -7.48
N PRO A 393 17.17 -1.79 -7.90
CA PRO A 393 16.78 -0.58 -7.09
C PRO A 393 17.29 0.04 -5.72
N PRO A 394 17.12 1.37 -5.40
CA PRO A 394 16.27 1.89 -4.27
C PRO A 394 15.74 3.37 -4.34
N LYS A 395 15.53 4.08 -3.20
CA LYS A 395 14.71 5.30 -2.96
C LYS A 395 15.51 6.48 -2.30
N SER A 396 15.04 7.74 -2.10
CA SER A 396 14.09 8.68 -2.80
C SER A 396 13.70 9.88 -1.86
N SER A 397 13.89 11.18 -2.20
CA SER A 397 13.39 12.32 -1.36
C SER A 397 13.12 13.67 -2.08
N GLN A 398 12.54 14.62 -1.33
CA GLN A 398 11.74 15.84 -1.65
C GLN A 398 12.51 17.13 -2.05
N PHE A 399 11.84 18.07 -2.76
CA PHE A 399 11.95 19.56 -2.70
C PHE A 399 10.57 20.16 -3.09
N LEU A 400 9.89 21.05 -2.33
CA LEU A 400 10.07 22.51 -2.08
C LEU A 400 9.59 23.43 -3.24
N PRO A 401 9.06 24.65 -2.96
CA PRO A 401 8.34 25.47 -3.93
C PRO A 401 9.25 26.11 -4.99
N GLU A 402 8.69 26.27 -6.19
CA GLU A 402 9.39 26.71 -7.40
C GLU A 402 9.63 28.24 -7.41
N ARG A 403 10.82 28.66 -7.89
CA ARG A 403 11.15 30.07 -8.08
C ARG A 403 10.62 30.54 -9.45
N ARG A 404 9.84 31.62 -9.45
CA ARG A 404 9.44 32.28 -10.70
C ARG A 404 10.49 33.28 -11.20
N ASN A 405 10.54 33.47 -12.51
CA ASN A 405 11.40 34.38 -13.25
C ASN A 405 10.60 35.14 -14.34
N VAL A 406 11.22 36.14 -14.98
CA VAL A 406 10.57 37.12 -15.89
C VAL A 406 10.16 36.55 -17.27
N PHE A 407 10.30 35.24 -17.46
CA PHE A 407 9.87 34.52 -18.66
C PHE A 407 8.81 33.45 -18.35
N ASP A 408 8.29 33.40 -17.12
CA ASP A 408 7.27 32.42 -16.70
C ASP A 408 5.83 32.87 -17.05
N ASP A 409 5.71 34.00 -17.74
CA ASP A 409 4.52 34.38 -18.52
C ASP A 409 3.27 34.58 -17.62
N ASP A 410 3.49 35.10 -16.40
CA ASP A 410 2.45 35.33 -15.39
C ASP A 410 1.80 36.73 -15.47
N GLU A 411 0.87 37.07 -14.56
CA GLU A 411 0.16 38.36 -14.59
C GLU A 411 1.12 39.57 -14.59
N PHE A 412 2.29 39.45 -13.95
CA PHE A 412 3.26 40.54 -13.82
C PHE A 412 4.06 40.74 -15.12
N ASP A 413 4.51 39.64 -15.72
CA ASP A 413 5.24 39.65 -17.00
C ASP A 413 4.33 40.08 -18.16
N LYS A 414 3.04 39.67 -18.12
CA LYS A 414 2.00 40.09 -19.07
C LYS A 414 1.47 41.50 -18.84
N LEU A 415 2.02 42.25 -17.87
CA LEU A 415 1.60 43.60 -17.47
C LEU A 415 0.08 43.69 -17.16
N ALA A 416 -0.53 42.57 -16.77
CA ALA A 416 -1.97 42.41 -16.53
C ALA A 416 -2.36 42.56 -15.05
N VAL A 417 -1.39 42.84 -14.17
CA VAL A 417 -1.66 43.13 -12.75
C VAL A 417 -2.37 44.47 -12.60
N ASP A 418 -3.55 44.43 -11.98
CA ASP A 418 -4.28 45.63 -11.58
C ASP A 418 -3.45 46.48 -10.60
N THR A 419 -3.34 47.77 -10.91
CA THR A 419 -2.63 48.78 -10.10
C THR A 419 -3.11 48.86 -8.65
N SER A 420 -4.33 48.43 -8.35
CA SER A 420 -4.85 48.31 -6.98
C SER A 420 -4.12 47.28 -6.09
N ARG A 421 -3.49 46.27 -6.72
CA ARG A 421 -2.74 45.19 -6.06
C ARG A 421 -1.24 45.51 -5.93
N LEU A 422 -0.76 46.55 -6.61
CA LEU A 422 0.63 47.01 -6.63
C LEU A 422 0.92 47.95 -5.44
N HIS A 423 1.50 47.42 -4.37
CA HIS A 423 1.94 48.24 -3.22
C HIS A 423 3.44 48.57 -3.31
N ILE A 424 3.77 49.80 -3.69
CA ILE A 424 5.16 50.28 -3.73
C ILE A 424 5.55 50.84 -2.36
N GLY A 425 6.35 50.09 -1.60
CA GLY A 425 6.85 50.46 -0.26
C GLY A 425 6.39 49.51 0.86
N ARG A 426 6.44 49.97 2.13
CA ARG A 426 5.93 49.17 3.26
C ARG A 426 4.43 49.38 3.43
N LYS A 427 3.66 48.28 3.51
CA LYS A 427 2.18 48.33 3.53
C LYS A 427 1.58 49.01 4.77
N ASN A 428 2.28 48.98 5.90
CA ASN A 428 1.87 49.65 7.14
C ASN A 428 3.03 50.46 7.73
N GLN A 429 2.99 51.79 7.61
CA GLN A 429 4.06 52.67 8.12
C GLN A 429 4.06 52.81 9.65
N SER A 430 2.97 52.43 10.32
CA SER A 430 2.75 52.51 11.78
C SER A 430 3.04 51.20 12.54
N LEU A 431 3.26 50.09 11.83
CA LEU A 431 3.62 48.77 12.36
C LEU A 431 5.15 48.63 12.40
N THR A 432 5.77 49.31 13.36
CA THR A 432 7.19 49.12 13.68
C THR A 432 7.43 47.70 14.18
N ALA A 433 8.56 47.08 13.84
CA ALA A 433 8.93 45.73 14.27
C ALA A 433 8.82 45.57 15.80
N ASP A 434 9.20 46.61 16.55
CA ASP A 434 9.14 46.63 18.02
C ASP A 434 7.72 46.46 18.58
N LYS A 435 6.70 46.99 17.89
CA LYS A 435 5.28 46.80 18.30
C LYS A 435 4.81 45.37 18.06
N VAL A 436 5.29 44.73 16.99
CA VAL A 436 4.97 43.33 16.68
C VAL A 436 5.69 42.37 17.64
N LEU A 437 6.92 42.72 18.05
CA LEU A 437 7.71 41.94 19.02
C LEU A 437 7.28 42.15 20.49
N ALA A 438 6.62 43.27 20.79
CA ALA A 438 6.04 43.55 22.11
C ALA A 438 4.75 42.75 22.37
N ASP A 439 3.93 42.47 21.35
CA ASP A 439 2.72 41.66 21.51
C ASP A 439 3.04 40.15 21.60
N ARG A 440 3.28 39.70 22.83
CA ARG A 440 3.51 38.29 23.15
C ARG A 440 2.24 37.45 23.34
N SER A 441 1.04 38.02 23.15
CA SER A 441 -0.23 37.31 23.40
C SER A 441 -0.44 36.05 22.55
N LYS A 442 0.19 36.00 21.36
CA LYS A 442 0.16 34.86 20.43
C LYS A 442 1.51 34.15 20.30
N ALA A 443 2.50 34.47 21.15
CA ALA A 443 3.78 33.78 21.13
C ALA A 443 3.60 32.37 21.73
N PRO A 444 3.87 31.28 20.98
CA PRO A 444 3.72 29.92 21.50
C PRO A 444 4.61 29.72 22.73
N ALA A 445 4.10 28.96 23.71
CA ALA A 445 4.79 28.73 24.98
C ALA A 445 6.19 28.18 24.72
N LYS A 446 7.21 28.88 25.26
CA LYS A 446 8.63 28.63 24.97
C LYS A 446 9.05 27.18 25.31
N SER A 447 8.37 26.57 26.27
CA SER A 447 8.49 25.15 26.63
C SER A 447 8.12 24.19 25.49
N HIS A 448 7.10 24.48 24.68
CA HIS A 448 6.71 23.62 23.56
C HIS A 448 7.73 23.65 22.42
N ILE A 449 8.31 24.81 22.14
CA ILE A 449 9.40 24.95 21.15
C ILE A 449 10.66 24.25 21.64
N LEU A 450 11.00 24.40 22.93
CA LEU A 450 12.16 23.72 23.52
C LEU A 450 11.97 22.21 23.63
N ALA A 451 10.76 21.73 23.91
CA ALA A 451 10.43 20.29 23.89
C ALA A 451 10.50 19.71 22.46
N ALA A 452 10.02 20.46 21.45
CA ALA A 452 10.18 20.06 20.06
C ALA A 452 11.65 20.03 19.63
N LEU A 453 12.44 21.04 19.97
CA LEU A 453 13.88 21.09 19.66
C LEU A 453 14.68 20.01 20.43
N ALA A 454 14.30 19.68 21.67
CA ALA A 454 14.92 18.58 22.41
C ALA A 454 14.53 17.18 21.89
N ALA A 455 13.48 17.08 21.07
CA ALA A 455 13.10 15.86 20.37
C ALA A 455 13.70 15.76 18.94
N PHE A 456 14.32 16.84 18.45
CA PHE A 456 15.11 16.85 17.22
C PHE A 456 16.60 16.85 17.58
N ASP A 457 17.12 15.68 17.96
CA ASP A 457 18.55 15.48 18.06
C ASP A 457 19.15 15.58 16.64
N SER A 458 20.07 16.52 16.43
CA SER A 458 20.58 16.85 15.08
C SER A 458 21.88 16.14 14.72
N ASP A 459 22.44 15.37 15.65
CA ASP A 459 23.63 14.54 15.49
C ASP A 459 23.30 13.07 15.86
N ASP A 460 22.25 12.51 15.24
CA ASP A 460 21.97 11.05 15.25
C ASP A 460 22.73 10.38 14.09
N ASP A 461 24.06 10.50 14.11
CA ASP A 461 24.94 9.69 13.28
C ASP A 461 25.12 8.30 13.93
N GLU A 462 24.28 7.34 13.49
CA GLU A 462 24.32 5.93 13.94
C GLU A 462 25.76 5.41 13.99
N ARG A 463 26.30 5.29 15.22
CA ARG A 463 27.65 4.81 15.46
C ARG A 463 27.72 3.32 15.17
N ASP A 464 28.43 2.96 14.10
CA ASP A 464 28.74 1.59 13.69
C ASP A 464 29.25 0.75 14.88
N ASP A 465 28.45 -0.24 15.29
CA ASP A 465 28.68 -1.14 16.42
C ASP A 465 29.40 -2.44 16.01
N THR A 466 29.85 -2.55 14.76
CA THR A 466 30.55 -3.72 14.20
C THR A 466 31.85 -4.12 14.93
N TYR A 467 32.36 -3.29 15.85
CA TYR A 467 33.58 -3.55 16.63
C TYR A 467 33.52 -3.27 18.15
N ASP A 468 32.33 -3.28 18.78
CA ASP A 468 32.26 -3.39 20.26
C ASP A 468 32.35 -4.89 20.67
N PHE A 469 33.43 -5.56 20.26
CA PHE A 469 33.71 -6.99 20.49
C PHE A 469 34.69 -7.16 21.67
N GLU A 470 34.24 -6.92 22.91
CA GLU A 470 34.88 -7.35 24.16
C GLU A 470 34.03 -6.93 25.38
N ASP A 471 33.12 -7.79 25.84
CA ASP A 471 33.38 -8.52 27.10
C ASP A 471 32.50 -9.78 27.20
N VAL A 472 33.03 -10.77 27.90
CA VAL A 472 32.50 -12.14 28.02
C VAL A 472 32.18 -12.45 29.49
N GLY A 473 31.25 -13.37 29.71
CA GLY A 473 31.12 -14.03 31.01
C GLY A 473 29.81 -13.76 31.73
N ALA A 474 29.01 -14.82 31.80
CA ALA A 474 27.80 -14.90 32.59
C ALA A 474 28.00 -14.55 34.08
N SER A 475 26.95 -13.99 34.68
CA SER A 475 26.46 -14.49 35.95
C SER A 475 24.96 -14.78 35.84
N VAL A 476 24.59 -15.96 36.34
CA VAL A 476 23.22 -16.49 36.30
C VAL A 476 22.47 -15.95 37.50
N ASP A 477 21.21 -15.54 37.32
CA ASP A 477 20.22 -15.95 38.31
C ASP A 477 18.79 -16.07 37.77
N THR A 478 18.02 -16.92 38.44
CA THR A 478 16.74 -17.47 37.97
C THR A 478 15.55 -16.55 38.25
N ALA A 479 14.59 -16.50 37.31
CA ALA A 479 13.28 -15.90 37.53
C ALA A 479 12.17 -16.85 37.04
N ALA A 480 11.61 -17.61 37.98
CA ALA A 480 10.29 -18.21 37.82
C ALA A 480 9.20 -17.12 37.98
N PRO A 481 7.97 -17.33 37.47
CA PRO A 481 6.94 -16.31 37.49
C PRO A 481 6.07 -16.41 38.74
N ASP A 482 6.29 -15.50 39.70
CA ASP A 482 5.27 -15.09 40.68
C ASP A 482 5.41 -13.58 40.89
N GLY A 483 4.29 -12.88 40.99
CA GLY A 483 4.28 -11.41 41.11
C GLY A 483 4.51 -10.97 42.55
N ASP A 484 5.51 -10.12 42.79
CA ASP A 484 5.77 -9.61 44.14
C ASP A 484 6.48 -8.24 44.20
N ALA A 485 6.37 -7.57 45.34
CA ALA A 485 6.68 -6.14 45.57
C ALA A 485 8.16 -5.69 45.44
N ASN A 486 9.05 -6.54 44.91
CA ASN A 486 10.50 -6.31 44.89
C ASN A 486 10.98 -5.30 43.81
N SER A 487 10.25 -5.15 42.70
CA SER A 487 10.58 -4.15 41.67
C SER A 487 10.46 -2.72 42.20
N ASP A 488 9.42 -2.45 42.99
CA ASP A 488 9.19 -1.15 43.63
C ASP A 488 10.23 -0.85 44.72
N LEU A 489 10.66 -1.85 45.49
CA LEU A 489 11.74 -1.72 46.47
C LEU A 489 13.07 -1.40 45.79
N SER A 490 13.39 -2.08 44.69
CA SER A 490 14.61 -1.81 43.90
C SER A 490 14.64 -0.38 43.34
N ASN A 491 13.52 0.08 42.76
CA ASN A 491 13.41 1.45 42.25
C ASN A 491 13.51 2.52 43.35
N LYS A 492 12.87 2.31 44.51
CA LYS A 492 12.95 3.24 45.66
C LYS A 492 14.37 3.33 46.21
N ASN A 493 15.09 2.21 46.26
CA ASN A 493 16.49 2.18 46.67
C ASN A 493 17.41 2.90 45.68
N GLU A 494 17.24 2.70 44.36
CA GLU A 494 18.01 3.46 43.36
C GLU A 494 17.70 4.97 43.43
N GLU A 495 16.46 5.38 43.70
CA GLU A 495 16.10 6.78 43.87
C GLU A 495 16.76 7.42 45.11
N ALA A 496 16.73 6.75 46.27
CA ALA A 496 17.35 7.24 47.50
C ALA A 496 18.87 7.36 47.37
N LEU A 497 19.53 6.35 46.78
CA LEU A 497 20.96 6.37 46.49
C LEU A 497 21.33 7.48 45.51
N PHE A 498 20.53 7.68 44.44
CA PHE A 498 20.77 8.73 43.46
C PHE A 498 20.60 10.14 44.05
N ARG A 499 19.57 10.36 44.89
CA ARG A 499 19.40 11.63 45.63
C ARG A 499 20.58 11.90 46.56
N ALA A 500 21.01 10.91 47.34
CA ALA A 500 22.16 11.04 48.23
C ALA A 500 23.48 11.31 47.46
N TYR A 501 23.69 10.64 46.34
CA TYR A 501 24.87 10.82 45.48
C TYR A 501 24.89 12.20 44.82
N SER A 502 23.74 12.69 44.37
CA SER A 502 23.60 14.02 43.74
C SER A 502 23.80 15.17 44.73
N MET A 503 23.48 14.98 46.02
CA MET A 503 23.66 15.99 47.06
C MET A 503 25.05 15.95 47.73
N SER A 504 25.61 14.76 47.93
CA SER A 504 26.90 14.59 48.63
C SER A 504 27.63 13.32 48.18
N PRO A 505 28.39 13.36 47.07
CA PRO A 505 29.17 12.21 46.58
C PRO A 505 30.15 11.63 47.60
N GLU A 506 30.71 12.49 48.48
CA GLU A 506 31.64 12.11 49.55
C GLU A 506 31.04 11.11 50.55
N LEU A 507 29.70 11.07 50.68
CA LEU A 507 29.00 10.08 51.50
C LEU A 507 29.30 8.63 51.07
N PHE A 508 29.69 8.42 49.81
CA PHE A 508 30.00 7.12 49.21
C PHE A 508 31.49 6.74 49.34
N GLY A 509 32.28 7.53 50.08
CA GLY A 509 33.67 7.22 50.43
C GLY A 509 33.81 5.92 51.25
N ARG A 510 35.01 5.34 51.23
CA ARG A 510 35.32 4.06 51.92
C ARG A 510 35.89 4.23 53.32
N ASP A 511 36.01 5.46 53.79
CA ASP A 511 36.76 5.81 54.99
C ASP A 511 36.00 5.44 56.27
N SER A 512 36.74 5.05 57.31
CA SER A 512 36.12 4.57 58.56
C SER A 512 35.27 5.62 59.28
N GLU A 513 35.55 6.91 59.05
CA GLU A 513 34.76 8.03 59.56
C GLU A 513 33.43 8.19 58.81
N THR A 514 33.43 8.08 57.48
CA THR A 514 32.21 8.16 56.66
C THR A 514 31.24 7.01 56.97
N ARG A 515 31.75 5.78 57.12
CA ARG A 515 30.97 4.58 57.53
C ARG A 515 30.35 4.70 58.93
N ARG A 516 30.97 5.48 59.83
CA ARG A 516 30.46 5.77 61.18
C ARG A 516 29.60 7.04 61.23
N GLY A 517 29.55 7.82 60.15
CA GLY A 517 28.79 9.06 60.04
C GLY A 517 27.28 8.82 60.10
N LYS A 518 26.55 9.71 60.79
CA LYS A 518 25.08 9.64 60.95
C LYS A 518 24.34 9.58 59.61
N ALA A 519 24.82 10.29 58.59
CA ALA A 519 24.20 10.30 57.27
C ALA A 519 24.34 8.94 56.52
N ARG A 520 25.47 8.23 56.67
CA ARG A 520 25.62 6.86 56.12
C ARG A 520 24.83 5.84 56.93
N ALA A 521 24.68 6.04 58.24
CA ALA A 521 23.76 5.24 59.06
C ALA A 521 22.30 5.40 58.61
N ALA A 522 21.87 6.64 58.33
CA ALA A 522 20.54 6.92 57.80
C ALA A 522 20.31 6.25 56.42
N LEU A 523 21.25 6.40 55.49
CA LEU A 523 21.14 5.80 54.16
C LEU A 523 21.07 4.27 54.19
N ARG A 524 21.80 3.61 55.11
CA ARG A 524 21.67 2.16 55.37
C ARG A 524 20.29 1.79 55.91
N SER A 525 19.74 2.56 56.86
CA SER A 525 18.40 2.31 57.39
C SER A 525 17.27 2.57 56.38
N GLU A 526 17.48 3.47 55.42
CA GLU A 526 16.51 3.80 54.37
C GLU A 526 16.53 2.79 53.22
N THR A 527 17.72 2.32 52.81
CA THR A 527 17.89 1.41 51.66
C THR A 527 17.97 -0.07 52.03
N GLY A 528 18.23 -0.40 53.29
CA GLY A 528 18.49 -1.77 53.74
C GLY A 528 19.82 -2.38 53.25
N MET A 529 20.68 -1.59 52.61
CA MET A 529 21.94 -2.07 52.03
C MET A 529 23.13 -2.03 53.01
N THR A 530 24.15 -2.86 52.78
CA THR A 530 25.42 -2.80 53.53
C THR A 530 26.31 -1.66 53.03
N ASP A 531 27.33 -1.26 53.79
CA ASP A 531 28.25 -0.19 53.39
C ASP A 531 29.00 -0.51 52.10
N GLU A 532 29.35 -1.78 51.88
CA GLU A 532 30.05 -2.25 50.69
C GLU A 532 29.17 -2.16 49.44
N ALA A 533 27.87 -2.44 49.57
CA ALA A 533 26.90 -2.33 48.49
C ALA A 533 26.66 -0.86 48.11
N ILE A 534 26.53 0.03 49.10
CA ILE A 534 26.40 1.48 48.90
C ILE A 534 27.67 2.04 48.22
N GLU A 535 28.86 1.71 48.74
CA GLU A 535 30.15 2.11 48.12
C GLU A 535 30.32 1.57 46.70
N GLY A 536 29.96 0.31 46.47
CA GLY A 536 29.96 -0.30 45.14
C GLY A 536 29.05 0.45 44.17
N TRP A 537 27.84 0.81 44.59
CA TRP A 537 26.91 1.60 43.79
C TRP A 537 27.48 2.99 43.45
N GLY A 538 28.01 3.72 44.44
CA GLY A 538 28.60 5.05 44.23
C GLY A 538 29.83 5.04 43.30
N ILE A 539 30.64 3.98 43.36
CA ILE A 539 31.78 3.77 42.45
C ILE A 539 31.29 3.46 41.03
N MET A 540 30.23 2.68 40.86
CA MET A 540 29.66 2.40 39.55
C MET A 540 28.98 3.64 38.95
N ALA A 541 28.31 4.46 39.76
CA ALA A 541 27.76 5.76 39.34
C ALA A 541 28.85 6.74 38.89
N GLY A 542 30.00 6.76 39.58
CA GLY A 542 31.15 7.60 39.21
C GLY A 542 31.98 7.09 38.03
N ARG A 543 31.93 5.78 37.74
CA ARG A 543 32.64 5.16 36.61
C ARG A 543 31.84 5.18 35.31
N ASP A 544 30.52 5.05 35.37
CA ASP A 544 29.65 5.04 34.20
C ASP A 544 28.80 6.33 34.11
N PRO A 545 29.29 7.36 33.37
CA PRO A 545 28.53 8.59 33.16
C PRO A 545 27.28 8.37 32.29
N LYS A 546 27.14 7.26 31.56
CA LYS A 546 25.88 6.92 30.86
C LYS A 546 24.84 6.40 31.86
N ARG A 547 25.23 5.60 32.85
CA ARG A 547 24.34 5.19 33.96
C ARG A 547 23.88 6.40 34.78
N LEU A 548 24.79 7.32 35.10
CA LEU A 548 24.44 8.55 35.83
C LEU A 548 23.40 9.39 35.05
N ARG A 549 23.61 9.64 33.75
CA ARG A 549 22.62 10.35 32.91
C ARG A 549 21.26 9.66 32.83
N ARG A 550 21.22 8.31 32.83
CA ARG A 550 19.94 7.57 32.87
C ARG A 550 19.23 7.74 34.21
N LEU A 551 19.97 7.81 35.32
CA LEU A 551 19.40 8.05 36.65
C LEU A 551 18.94 9.51 36.79
N GLU A 552 19.70 10.47 36.27
CA GLU A 552 19.28 11.87 36.11
C GLU A 552 17.99 11.97 35.28
N ALA A 553 17.92 11.35 34.11
CA ALA A 553 16.71 11.35 33.27
C ALA A 553 15.50 10.67 33.93
N LYS A 554 15.72 9.69 34.82
CA LYS A 554 14.65 8.99 35.55
C LYS A 554 14.16 9.75 36.79
N PHE A 555 15.05 10.40 37.54
CA PHE A 555 14.78 10.87 38.90
C PHE A 555 15.04 12.38 39.12
N SER A 556 15.62 13.10 38.15
CA SER A 556 15.74 14.56 38.27
C SER A 556 14.38 15.23 38.08
N THR A 557 13.88 15.84 39.15
CA THR A 557 12.68 16.67 39.10
C THR A 557 13.07 18.06 38.59
N PHE A 558 12.41 18.53 37.52
CA PHE A 558 12.70 19.82 36.88
C PHE A 558 12.44 21.00 37.84
N GLN A 559 13.50 21.57 38.42
CA GLN A 559 13.41 22.72 39.35
C GLN A 559 13.51 24.10 38.67
N GLY A 560 13.43 24.18 37.34
CA GLY A 560 13.17 25.43 36.62
C GLY A 560 14.27 26.52 36.64
N GLN A 561 15.48 26.25 37.16
CA GLN A 561 16.60 27.18 37.06
C GLN A 561 17.54 26.81 35.90
N GLN A 562 17.57 27.66 34.88
CA GLN A 562 18.50 27.57 33.76
C GLN A 562 19.81 28.29 34.12
N ARG A 563 20.95 27.61 33.98
CA ARG A 563 22.29 28.21 34.14
C ARG A 563 22.48 29.28 33.06
N GLU A 564 22.78 30.53 33.45
CA GLU A 564 23.01 31.60 32.47
C GLU A 564 24.21 31.28 31.58
N LEU A 565 23.94 31.15 30.28
CA LEU A 565 24.96 31.10 29.24
C LEU A 565 25.19 32.53 28.75
N GLN A 566 26.45 32.99 28.81
CA GLN A 566 26.78 34.33 28.31
C GLN A 566 26.49 34.45 26.82
N SER A 567 25.96 35.62 26.41
CA SER A 567 25.46 35.82 25.05
C SER A 567 26.60 35.78 24.02
N THR A 568 26.52 34.85 23.07
CA THR A 568 27.38 34.80 21.87
C THR A 568 26.96 35.83 20.80
N ALA A 569 26.45 36.98 21.22
CA ALA A 569 26.07 38.06 20.33
C ALA A 569 27.33 38.76 19.78
N TRP A 570 27.59 38.57 18.49
CA TRP A 570 28.69 39.22 17.78
C TRP A 570 28.48 40.74 17.76
N LYS A 571 29.21 41.47 18.59
CA LYS A 571 29.28 42.94 18.50
C LYS A 571 30.30 43.31 17.43
N ALA A 572 29.89 44.15 16.49
CA ALA A 572 30.83 44.77 15.57
C ALA A 572 31.81 45.65 16.36
N SER A 573 33.11 45.39 16.23
CA SER A 573 34.15 46.25 16.77
C SER A 573 34.11 47.62 16.07
N PRO A 574 34.00 48.75 16.80
CA PRO A 574 34.24 50.06 16.23
C PRO A 574 35.69 50.14 15.75
N ALA A 575 35.89 50.67 14.54
CA ALA A 575 37.24 50.92 14.03
C ALA A 575 37.84 52.19 14.67
N GLY A 576 39.05 52.08 15.22
CA GLY A 576 40.01 53.19 15.24
C GLY A 576 40.10 54.09 16.48
N SER A 577 40.57 53.55 17.60
CA SER A 577 41.46 54.20 18.59
C SER A 577 41.76 53.14 19.67
N GLY A 578 43.00 52.84 20.07
CA GLY A 578 44.18 53.69 20.13
C GLY A 578 44.63 53.71 21.59
N ASP A 579 45.91 53.38 21.80
CA ASP A 579 46.66 53.53 23.06
C ASP A 579 46.61 52.43 24.14
N GLU A 580 47.74 52.39 24.86
CA GLU A 580 48.41 51.33 25.63
C GLU A 580 47.77 50.87 26.97
N GLY A 581 48.37 49.83 27.59
CA GLY A 581 48.32 49.71 29.06
C GLY A 581 48.28 48.30 29.68
N SER A 582 49.42 47.61 29.73
CA SER A 582 49.91 46.79 30.86
C SER A 582 48.99 45.85 31.69
N GLY A 583 49.41 44.59 31.84
CA GLY A 583 49.57 44.02 33.19
C GLY A 583 49.17 42.56 33.44
N ASP A 584 50.20 41.70 33.60
CA ASP A 584 50.25 40.49 34.47
C ASP A 584 49.35 39.26 34.16
N GLY A 585 49.78 37.99 34.33
CA GLY A 585 51.08 37.44 34.72
C GLY A 585 51.03 35.93 34.99
N GLY A 586 52.15 35.20 34.81
CA GLY A 586 52.36 33.80 35.25
C GLY A 586 51.88 32.68 34.30
N ARG A 587 52.67 32.07 33.40
CA ARG A 587 53.89 31.22 33.52
C ARG A 587 53.72 29.81 34.14
N GLY A 588 53.98 28.79 33.30
CA GLY A 588 54.67 27.54 33.64
C GLY A 588 53.79 26.37 34.13
N GLY A 589 54.09 25.11 33.84
CA GLY A 589 55.14 24.54 32.98
C GLY A 589 55.61 23.14 33.45
N PHE A 590 56.03 22.28 32.50
CA PHE A 590 56.62 20.94 32.70
C PHE A 590 55.71 19.83 33.31
N GLY A 591 55.87 18.54 32.96
CA GLY A 591 56.65 17.97 31.85
C GLY A 591 56.99 16.46 31.95
N GLY A 592 57.10 15.78 30.80
CA GLY A 592 57.73 14.45 30.63
C GLY A 592 56.89 13.25 31.11
N ARG A 593 57.11 12.00 30.65
CA ARG A 593 58.02 11.34 29.68
C ARG A 593 57.21 10.16 29.04
N GLY A 594 57.52 9.54 27.90
CA GLY A 594 58.59 9.72 26.91
C GLY A 594 59.12 8.38 26.36
N ARG A 595 59.34 8.30 25.03
CA ARG A 595 60.03 7.23 24.24
C ARG A 595 59.22 5.93 23.96
N GLY A 596 59.27 5.34 22.75
CA GLY A 596 59.73 5.84 21.44
C GLY A 596 60.29 4.77 20.46
N ARG A 597 60.45 5.17 19.18
CA ARG A 597 61.12 4.49 18.03
C ARG A 597 60.37 3.27 17.43
N GLY A 598 60.33 3.08 16.09
CA GLY A 598 60.76 3.99 15.02
C GLY A 598 60.65 3.46 13.57
N ARG A 599 60.85 4.40 12.63
CA ARG A 599 61.56 4.31 11.31
C ARG A 599 61.03 3.47 10.12
N GLY A 600 60.77 4.18 9.00
CA GLY A 600 60.81 3.72 7.59
C GLY A 600 59.99 4.65 6.68
N ARG A 601 60.59 5.60 5.92
CA ARG A 601 60.89 5.54 4.46
C ARG A 601 59.67 5.14 3.60
N GLY A 602 59.19 5.90 2.60
CA GLY A 602 59.52 7.23 2.05
C GLY A 602 58.53 7.57 0.91
N GLY A 603 58.40 8.86 0.51
CA GLY A 603 57.44 9.31 -0.53
C GLY A 603 57.92 9.08 -1.99
N PRO A 604 57.36 9.75 -3.03
CA PRO A 604 56.41 10.89 -2.99
C PRO A 604 55.17 10.78 -3.94
N GLY A 605 54.15 11.64 -3.77
CA GLY A 605 53.13 11.84 -4.82
C GLY A 605 51.87 12.66 -4.46
N GLY A 606 51.64 13.76 -5.18
CA GLY A 606 50.28 14.17 -5.63
C GLY A 606 49.25 14.69 -4.61
N GLY A 607 49.53 15.77 -3.89
CA GLY A 607 48.50 16.44 -3.07
C GLY A 607 47.43 17.18 -3.89
N ARG A 608 46.17 16.70 -3.89
CA ARG A 608 44.97 17.49 -4.23
C ARG A 608 44.26 17.90 -2.94
N GLY A 609 44.54 19.11 -2.46
CA GLY A 609 44.02 19.60 -1.18
C GLY A 609 42.51 19.92 -1.21
N GLY A 610 41.78 19.46 -0.20
CA GLY A 610 40.39 19.86 0.04
C GLY A 610 40.30 21.34 0.42
N GLY A 611 39.56 22.12 -0.36
CA GLY A 611 39.35 23.55 -0.11
C GLY A 611 38.31 23.77 0.98
N ASN A 612 38.72 24.35 2.11
CA ASN A 612 37.88 24.51 3.29
C ASN A 612 36.74 25.53 3.06
N VAL A 613 35.48 25.09 3.19
CA VAL A 613 34.28 25.94 2.97
C VAL A 613 34.02 26.94 4.10
N ALA A 614 34.71 26.80 5.23
CA ALA A 614 34.65 27.66 6.42
C ALA A 614 35.67 28.82 6.41
N GLY A 615 36.36 29.06 5.30
CA GLY A 615 37.33 30.17 5.18
C GLY A 615 36.70 31.57 5.16
N PRO A 616 37.53 32.63 5.30
CA PRO A 616 37.09 34.04 5.22
C PRO A 616 36.35 34.36 3.92
N SER A 617 35.43 35.33 3.97
CA SER A 617 34.54 35.70 2.86
C SER A 617 35.28 36.12 1.59
N ASP A 618 36.47 36.70 1.75
CA ASP A 618 37.22 37.36 0.68
C ASP A 618 38.26 36.42 0.03
N ASP A 619 38.43 35.20 0.56
CA ASP A 619 39.31 34.21 -0.05
C ASP A 619 38.63 33.55 -1.28
N LYS A 620 39.22 33.83 -2.44
CA LYS A 620 38.75 33.40 -3.76
C LYS A 620 38.62 31.86 -3.85
N LYS A 621 39.41 31.09 -3.10
CA LYS A 621 39.29 29.62 -3.05
C LYS A 621 38.03 29.15 -2.30
N THR A 622 37.65 29.83 -1.22
CA THR A 622 36.47 29.47 -0.43
C THR A 622 35.17 29.79 -1.18
N GLN A 623 35.13 30.90 -1.95
CA GLN A 623 33.98 31.22 -2.80
C GLN A 623 33.77 30.18 -3.92
N ILE A 624 34.84 29.74 -4.59
CA ILE A 624 34.78 28.70 -5.65
C ILE A 624 34.25 27.36 -5.08
N SER A 625 34.66 26.97 -3.87
CA SER A 625 34.12 25.77 -3.21
C SER A 625 32.62 25.90 -2.84
N ARG A 626 32.12 27.11 -2.58
CA ARG A 626 30.69 27.35 -2.29
C ARG A 626 29.85 27.31 -3.57
N GLN A 627 30.28 27.97 -4.65
CA GLN A 627 29.59 27.92 -5.96
C GLN A 627 29.42 26.49 -6.48
N ARG A 628 30.44 25.63 -6.35
CA ARG A 628 30.36 24.21 -6.75
C ARG A 628 29.35 23.40 -5.94
N LYS A 629 28.99 23.84 -4.72
CA LYS A 629 28.00 23.16 -3.86
C LYS A 629 26.56 23.58 -4.17
N GLU A 630 26.35 24.77 -4.73
CA GLU A 630 25.02 25.27 -5.11
C GLU A 630 24.53 24.73 -6.46
N ALA A 631 25.46 24.52 -7.42
CA ALA A 631 25.14 24.02 -8.76
C ALA A 631 24.41 22.65 -8.79
N ASN A 632 24.57 21.82 -7.74
CA ASN A 632 24.08 20.43 -7.71
C ASN A 632 22.74 20.23 -6.96
N LYS A 633 21.97 21.28 -6.64
CA LYS A 633 20.70 21.16 -5.92
C LYS A 633 19.43 21.15 -6.79
N GLY A 634 19.56 21.33 -8.10
CA GLY A 634 18.43 21.54 -9.02
C GLY A 634 17.90 20.31 -9.75
N SER A 635 17.58 19.19 -9.07
CA SER A 635 16.68 18.18 -9.66
C SER A 635 16.05 17.22 -8.63
N THR A 636 14.72 17.08 -8.73
CA THR A 636 13.86 15.92 -8.37
C THR A 636 12.67 16.27 -7.47
N ALA A 637 11.54 16.56 -8.10
CA ALA A 637 10.20 16.36 -7.54
C ALA A 637 9.27 15.87 -8.67
N ASN A 638 8.06 15.37 -8.31
CA ASN A 638 7.02 14.84 -9.21
C ASN A 638 7.32 13.47 -9.90
N HIS A 639 6.38 12.51 -10.08
CA HIS A 639 4.95 12.42 -9.72
C HIS A 639 4.55 10.98 -9.26
N ASN A 640 3.29 10.84 -8.80
CA ASN A 640 2.48 9.59 -8.73
C ASN A 640 2.18 9.07 -10.18
N PRO A 641 1.45 7.95 -10.48
CA PRO A 641 0.30 7.40 -9.74
C PRO A 641 0.05 5.85 -9.79
N SER A 642 -1.06 5.45 -9.13
CA SER A 642 -2.06 4.42 -9.51
C SER A 642 -1.70 2.96 -9.87
N SER A 643 -2.38 2.04 -9.18
CA SER A 643 -3.20 0.99 -9.84
C SER A 643 -4.31 0.52 -8.90
N LYS A 644 -5.59 0.65 -9.28
CA LYS A 644 -6.70 -0.01 -8.56
C LYS A 644 -6.75 -1.50 -8.91
N MET A 645 -7.16 -2.31 -7.94
CA MET A 645 -7.66 -3.66 -8.20
C MET A 645 -9.01 -3.60 -8.95
N HIS A 646 -9.39 -4.72 -9.56
CA HIS A 646 -10.80 -5.09 -9.65
C HIS A 646 -10.96 -6.54 -9.20
N CYS A 647 -11.85 -6.75 -8.23
CA CYS A 647 -12.56 -8.02 -8.05
C CYS A 647 -14.04 -7.75 -8.26
N LYS A 648 -14.71 -8.68 -8.93
CA LYS A 648 -16.11 -8.61 -9.32
C LYS A 648 -16.92 -9.60 -8.46
N SER A 649 -18.22 -9.31 -8.28
CA SER A 649 -19.31 -10.33 -8.26
C SER A 649 -19.57 -11.10 -6.92
N ILE A 650 -20.78 -11.52 -6.51
CA ILE A 650 -22.14 -11.53 -7.16
C ILE A 650 -23.27 -12.00 -6.18
N ILE A 651 -24.51 -11.45 -6.30
CA ILE A 651 -25.88 -12.11 -6.22
C ILE A 651 -26.31 -12.80 -4.87
N THR A 652 -27.57 -13.06 -4.44
CA THR A 652 -28.98 -13.22 -4.96
C THR A 652 -29.95 -12.77 -3.83
N ALA A 653 -31.07 -12.05 -4.01
CA ALA A 653 -32.40 -12.37 -4.62
C ALA A 653 -33.41 -13.16 -3.74
N LEU A 654 -34.68 -12.74 -3.79
CA LEU A 654 -35.88 -13.59 -3.69
C LEU A 654 -37.11 -12.84 -4.26
N ALA A 655 -38.15 -13.57 -4.69
CA ALA A 655 -39.27 -13.04 -5.45
C ALA A 655 -40.63 -13.50 -4.88
N ALA A 656 -41.68 -12.72 -5.13
CA ALA A 656 -43.08 -13.16 -5.04
C ALA A 656 -43.97 -12.29 -5.96
N THR A 657 -44.97 -12.90 -6.60
CA THR A 657 -45.98 -12.25 -7.45
C THR A 657 -47.37 -12.44 -6.85
N PHE A 658 -48.23 -11.43 -6.93
CA PHE A 658 -49.68 -11.61 -6.86
C PHE A 658 -50.43 -10.47 -7.60
N VAL A 659 -51.73 -10.65 -7.82
CA VAL A 659 -52.49 -10.10 -8.96
C VAL A 659 -53.62 -9.13 -8.55
N LEU A 660 -53.77 -8.05 -9.34
CA LEU A 660 -54.93 -7.14 -9.54
C LEU A 660 -55.74 -6.60 -8.34
N THR A 661 -55.93 -5.27 -8.32
CA THR A 661 -57.28 -4.66 -8.47
C THR A 661 -57.19 -3.17 -8.82
N SER A 662 -58.24 -2.63 -9.45
CA SER A 662 -58.35 -1.23 -9.88
C SER A 662 -59.42 -0.49 -9.07
N SER A 663 -59.18 0.77 -8.72
CA SER A 663 -60.23 1.77 -8.42
C SER A 663 -59.68 3.19 -8.59
N ALA A 664 -60.55 4.17 -8.82
CA ALA A 664 -60.17 5.47 -9.39
C ALA A 664 -60.72 6.68 -8.62
N LEU A 665 -59.91 7.75 -8.58
CA LEU A 665 -60.28 9.18 -8.33
C LEU A 665 -60.80 9.52 -6.90
N PRO A 666 -60.83 10.81 -6.46
CA PRO A 666 -60.70 12.07 -7.23
C PRO A 666 -59.77 13.19 -6.69
N ASN A 667 -59.45 14.17 -7.56
CA ASN A 667 -59.07 15.57 -7.21
C ASN A 667 -60.34 16.35 -6.74
N PRO A 668 -60.30 17.50 -6.01
CA PRO A 668 -59.39 18.68 -6.16
C PRO A 668 -59.06 19.35 -4.78
N PRO A 669 -58.69 20.66 -4.59
CA PRO A 669 -58.46 21.76 -5.55
C PRO A 669 -57.18 22.62 -5.37
N LYS A 670 -56.90 23.44 -6.39
CA LYS A 670 -55.85 24.47 -6.41
C LYS A 670 -56.20 25.68 -5.52
N LYS A 671 -55.22 26.22 -4.77
CA LYS A 671 -55.20 27.62 -4.34
C LYS A 671 -53.79 28.23 -4.37
N ASN A 672 -53.66 29.24 -5.23
CA ASN A 672 -52.70 30.35 -5.30
C ASN A 672 -51.48 30.39 -4.37
N ILE A 673 -50.31 30.27 -5.00
CA ILE A 673 -49.21 31.26 -5.01
C ILE A 673 -49.24 32.31 -3.87
N PHE A 674 -48.24 32.24 -3.00
CA PHE A 674 -47.64 33.44 -2.41
C PHE A 674 -46.19 33.56 -2.88
N ARG A 675 -45.88 34.69 -3.53
CA ARG A 675 -44.51 35.09 -3.86
C ARG A 675 -43.85 35.66 -2.60
N ASN A 676 -42.61 35.26 -2.30
CA ASN A 676 -41.73 35.98 -1.38
C ASN A 676 -40.77 36.89 -2.15
N PRO A 677 -40.21 37.94 -1.53
CA PRO A 677 -40.12 39.22 -2.23
C PRO A 677 -38.67 39.70 -2.46
N LEU A 678 -38.24 39.69 -3.72
CA LEU A 678 -37.10 40.46 -4.21
C LEU A 678 -37.43 41.11 -5.57
N ASP A 679 -38.36 42.08 -5.56
CA ASP A 679 -38.43 43.09 -6.62
C ASP A 679 -38.97 44.42 -6.07
N ARG A 680 -38.10 45.44 -6.03
CA ARG A 680 -38.54 46.84 -6.15
C ARG A 680 -37.49 47.76 -6.80
N ARG A 681 -37.39 47.64 -8.13
CA ARG A 681 -37.18 48.71 -9.13
C ARG A 681 -36.47 50.04 -8.74
N GLN A 682 -35.38 50.32 -9.44
CA GLN A 682 -35.10 51.52 -10.27
C GLN A 682 -34.09 51.09 -11.35
N THR A 683 -34.05 51.49 -12.63
CA THR A 683 -34.93 52.28 -13.52
C THR A 683 -34.60 51.85 -14.98
N GLN A 684 -35.41 52.21 -15.98
CA GLN A 684 -35.25 51.74 -17.36
C GLN A 684 -33.96 52.22 -18.07
N THR A 685 -33.22 51.28 -18.65
CA THR A 685 -32.42 51.44 -19.89
C THR A 685 -32.62 50.20 -20.78
N ALA A 686 -32.38 50.34 -22.09
CA ALA A 686 -32.60 49.32 -23.11
C ALA A 686 -31.67 48.08 -22.95
N PRO A 687 -31.99 46.91 -23.54
CA PRO A 687 -31.29 45.67 -23.22
C PRO A 687 -29.85 45.68 -23.78
N GLY A 688 -28.88 45.59 -22.88
CA GLY A 688 -27.53 45.12 -23.18
C GLY A 688 -27.39 43.69 -22.68
N ASP A 689 -26.81 42.82 -23.50
CA ASP A 689 -26.72 41.38 -23.22
C ASP A 689 -25.96 41.09 -21.92
N SER A 690 -26.53 40.18 -21.10
CA SER A 690 -25.77 39.53 -20.03
C SER A 690 -24.87 38.46 -20.65
N PRO A 691 -23.53 38.53 -20.49
CA PRO A 691 -22.60 37.64 -21.20
C PRO A 691 -22.58 36.19 -20.70
N TYR A 692 -23.47 35.81 -19.78
CA TYR A 692 -23.52 34.48 -19.17
C TYR A 692 -24.67 33.57 -19.67
N SER A 693 -25.56 34.06 -20.55
CA SER A 693 -26.82 33.36 -20.89
C SER A 693 -26.75 32.34 -22.06
N THR A 694 -25.59 32.09 -22.67
CA THR A 694 -25.50 31.42 -23.99
C THR A 694 -25.00 29.97 -24.01
N TYR A 695 -24.61 29.37 -22.87
CA TYR A 695 -23.86 28.09 -22.86
C TYR A 695 -24.42 26.94 -22.02
N GLY A 696 -25.53 27.14 -21.29
CA GLY A 696 -26.21 26.08 -20.52
C GLY A 696 -27.07 25.20 -21.42
N ARG A 697 -26.50 24.14 -22.02
CA ARG A 697 -27.27 23.06 -22.64
C ARG A 697 -27.63 22.03 -21.57
N LEU A 698 -28.85 21.51 -21.60
CA LEU A 698 -29.27 20.45 -20.69
C LEU A 698 -28.47 19.15 -20.94
N ASN A 699 -27.78 18.66 -19.90
CA ASN A 699 -27.19 17.32 -19.85
C ASN A 699 -28.15 16.26 -20.43
N PRO A 700 -27.70 15.43 -21.39
CA PRO A 700 -28.58 14.50 -22.08
C PRO A 700 -29.04 13.36 -21.18
N THR A 701 -30.30 12.95 -21.35
CA THR A 701 -30.82 11.72 -20.75
C THR A 701 -30.61 10.53 -21.70
N TYR A 702 -30.01 9.46 -21.21
CA TYR A 702 -29.78 8.24 -21.99
C TYR A 702 -30.93 7.24 -21.81
N THR A 703 -31.33 6.57 -22.89
CA THR A 703 -32.28 5.45 -22.82
C THR A 703 -31.59 4.20 -22.25
N LYS A 704 -32.38 3.24 -21.76
CA LYS A 704 -31.84 1.96 -21.28
C LYS A 704 -31.06 1.22 -22.37
N ASP A 705 -31.51 1.30 -23.61
CA ASP A 705 -30.88 0.62 -24.74
C ASP A 705 -29.55 1.30 -25.12
N GLN A 706 -29.50 2.64 -25.13
CA GLN A 706 -28.24 3.38 -25.29
C GLN A 706 -27.21 3.03 -24.20
N LEU A 707 -27.64 2.96 -22.93
CA LEU A 707 -26.77 2.54 -21.83
C LEU A 707 -26.31 1.08 -21.95
N ASN A 708 -27.14 0.19 -22.50
CA ASN A 708 -26.78 -1.20 -22.76
C ASN A 708 -25.74 -1.30 -23.89
N GLU A 709 -25.94 -0.61 -25.02
CA GLU A 709 -24.96 -0.56 -26.12
C GLU A 709 -23.61 0.00 -25.67
N ILE A 710 -23.60 1.13 -24.94
CA ILE A 710 -22.39 1.74 -24.34
C ILE A 710 -21.66 0.75 -23.42
N LYS A 711 -22.40 -0.12 -22.72
CA LYS A 711 -21.86 -1.13 -21.79
C LYS A 711 -21.43 -2.43 -22.46
N LEU A 712 -21.98 -2.73 -23.64
CA LEU A 712 -21.66 -3.91 -24.46
C LEU A 712 -20.52 -3.66 -25.46
N ALA A 713 -20.17 -2.40 -25.71
CA ALA A 713 -19.04 -2.01 -26.54
C ALA A 713 -17.75 -2.77 -26.16
N TYR A 714 -17.16 -3.49 -27.12
CA TYR A 714 -16.02 -4.38 -26.90
C TYR A 714 -14.71 -3.61 -26.65
N THR A 715 -14.58 -2.42 -27.23
CA THR A 715 -13.44 -1.52 -27.01
C THR A 715 -13.90 -0.13 -26.57
N GLU A 716 -13.01 0.60 -25.89
CA GLU A 716 -13.20 2.00 -25.54
C GLU A 716 -13.38 2.88 -26.79
N VAL A 717 -12.72 2.54 -27.90
CA VAL A 717 -12.89 3.25 -29.19
C VAL A 717 -14.31 3.08 -29.72
N ASP A 718 -14.87 1.88 -29.65
CA ASP A 718 -16.24 1.61 -30.10
C ASP A 718 -17.27 2.31 -29.19
N LYS A 719 -17.03 2.32 -27.88
CA LYS A 719 -17.84 3.08 -26.91
C LYS A 719 -17.89 4.57 -27.25
N LEU A 720 -16.72 5.20 -27.45
CA LEU A 720 -16.66 6.63 -27.76
C LEU A 720 -17.19 6.95 -29.17
N LYS A 721 -17.00 6.06 -30.16
CA LYS A 721 -17.66 6.18 -31.48
C LYS A 721 -19.18 6.10 -31.37
N TYR A 722 -19.70 5.18 -30.57
CA TYR A 722 -21.15 5.07 -30.33
C TYR A 722 -21.69 6.34 -29.65
N ILE A 723 -21.08 6.79 -28.55
CA ILE A 723 -21.49 8.04 -27.88
C ILE A 723 -21.44 9.23 -28.85
N ARG A 724 -20.41 9.34 -29.68
CA ARG A 724 -20.29 10.37 -30.73
C ARG A 724 -21.33 10.26 -31.85
N SER A 725 -21.89 9.07 -32.09
CA SER A 725 -22.97 8.88 -33.07
C SER A 725 -24.36 9.30 -32.55
N LEU A 726 -24.50 9.58 -31.24
CA LEU A 726 -25.77 10.02 -30.65
C LEU A 726 -26.09 11.50 -30.96
N GLY A 727 -25.09 12.34 -31.24
CA GLY A 727 -25.30 13.75 -31.57
C GLY A 727 -24.03 14.61 -31.47
N ASP A 728 -24.19 15.87 -31.06
CA ASP A 728 -23.11 16.84 -30.93
C ASP A 728 -22.12 16.43 -29.82
N SER A 729 -20.84 16.76 -30.01
CA SER A 729 -19.83 16.51 -28.97
C SER A 729 -20.07 17.38 -27.73
N ASP A 730 -20.60 18.60 -27.93
CA ASP A 730 -20.99 19.52 -26.85
C ASP A 730 -22.17 19.00 -26.00
N ASP A 731 -22.98 18.07 -26.52
CA ASP A 731 -24.08 17.46 -25.77
C ASP A 731 -23.60 16.22 -24.98
N TYR A 732 -22.77 15.37 -25.59
CA TYR A 732 -22.48 14.03 -25.05
C TYR A 732 -21.10 13.87 -24.39
N PHE A 733 -20.17 14.82 -24.55
CA PHE A 733 -18.82 14.80 -23.95
C PHE A 733 -18.56 15.92 -22.96
N LYS A 734 -19.53 16.82 -22.77
CA LYS A 734 -19.53 17.86 -21.73
C LYS A 734 -20.56 17.48 -20.67
N PHE A 735 -20.27 17.77 -19.41
CA PHE A 735 -21.25 17.69 -18.32
C PHE A 735 -21.39 19.06 -17.67
N ASP A 736 -22.61 19.58 -17.61
CA ASP A 736 -22.93 20.84 -16.96
C ASP A 736 -23.19 20.60 -15.46
N PHE A 737 -22.46 21.32 -14.63
CA PHE A 737 -22.50 21.29 -13.17
C PHE A 737 -23.19 22.54 -12.58
N THR A 738 -23.73 23.42 -13.41
CA THR A 738 -24.38 24.65 -12.96
C THR A 738 -25.78 24.39 -12.39
N PRO A 739 -26.28 25.23 -11.46
CA PRO A 739 -27.65 25.13 -10.96
C PRO A 739 -28.75 25.50 -11.98
N GLU A 740 -28.38 26.10 -13.11
CA GLU A 740 -29.32 26.80 -13.99
C GLU A 740 -30.09 25.82 -14.90
N GLY A 741 -31.22 25.33 -14.40
CA GLY A 741 -32.17 24.49 -15.16
C GLY A 741 -32.13 23.00 -14.79
N PHE A 742 -31.26 22.57 -13.88
CA PHE A 742 -31.08 21.17 -13.51
C PHE A 742 -31.67 20.81 -12.16
N THR A 743 -32.46 19.73 -12.11
CA THR A 743 -32.79 19.03 -10.87
C THR A 743 -31.51 18.42 -10.29
N SER A 744 -31.17 18.77 -9.05
CA SER A 744 -30.04 18.16 -8.33
C SER A 744 -30.19 16.62 -8.32
N ASN A 745 -29.09 15.93 -8.61
CA ASN A 745 -29.03 14.47 -8.64
C ASN A 745 -28.13 13.86 -7.54
N ALA A 746 -27.42 14.69 -6.75
CA ALA A 746 -26.66 14.28 -5.57
C ALA A 746 -27.35 14.63 -4.23
N GLY A 747 -28.48 15.35 -4.30
CA GLY A 747 -29.32 15.71 -3.17
C GLY A 747 -29.48 17.23 -3.02
N ASN A 748 -30.62 17.65 -2.48
CA ASN A 748 -30.98 19.03 -2.23
C ASN A 748 -31.45 19.22 -0.79
N GLY A 749 -31.77 20.47 -0.43
CA GLY A 749 -32.42 20.83 0.83
C GLY A 749 -32.20 22.31 1.17
N LEU A 750 -32.64 22.73 2.36
CA LEU A 750 -32.49 24.11 2.81
C LEU A 750 -31.01 24.53 3.00
N GLY A 751 -30.11 23.57 3.17
CA GLY A 751 -28.66 23.80 3.28
C GLY A 751 -27.95 24.07 1.97
N GLY A 752 -28.55 23.76 0.82
CA GLY A 752 -27.85 23.77 -0.47
C GLY A 752 -28.30 22.64 -1.40
N GLN A 753 -27.45 22.32 -2.37
CA GLN A 753 -27.72 21.28 -3.38
C GLN A 753 -26.43 20.78 -4.04
N GLY A 754 -26.45 19.53 -4.50
CA GLY A 754 -25.32 18.90 -5.17
C GLY A 754 -25.65 18.28 -6.54
N TYR A 755 -24.64 18.26 -7.40
CA TYR A 755 -24.70 17.62 -8.73
C TYR A 755 -23.52 16.67 -8.89
N LEU A 756 -23.78 15.44 -9.37
CA LEU A 756 -22.82 14.35 -9.53
C LEU A 756 -22.87 13.81 -10.97
N ALA A 757 -21.72 13.86 -11.65
CA ALA A 757 -21.48 13.16 -12.91
C ALA A 757 -20.92 11.76 -12.62
N GLN A 758 -21.65 10.72 -13.03
CA GLN A 758 -21.35 9.32 -12.80
C GLN A 758 -21.79 8.46 -13.99
N ALA A 759 -21.40 7.19 -14.08
CA ALA A 759 -21.60 6.34 -15.26
C ALA A 759 -23.06 6.19 -15.74
N THR A 760 -24.06 6.49 -14.90
CA THR A 760 -25.49 6.42 -15.25
C THR A 760 -26.04 7.67 -15.94
N ASN A 761 -25.40 8.83 -15.76
CA ASN A 761 -25.83 10.12 -16.32
C ASN A 761 -24.75 10.79 -17.19
N PHE A 762 -23.50 10.35 -17.09
CA PHE A 762 -22.40 10.71 -17.97
C PHE A 762 -21.59 9.44 -18.32
N PRO A 763 -22.10 8.59 -19.22
CA PRO A 763 -21.53 7.26 -19.52
C PRO A 763 -20.13 7.28 -20.15
N VAL A 764 -19.63 8.45 -20.56
CA VAL A 764 -18.21 8.66 -20.90
C VAL A 764 -17.30 8.20 -19.75
N LEU A 765 -17.75 8.35 -18.49
CA LEU A 765 -17.03 7.91 -17.29
C LEU A 765 -17.00 6.38 -17.09
N LEU A 766 -17.79 5.59 -17.81
CA LEU A 766 -17.80 4.13 -17.65
C LEU A 766 -16.39 3.56 -17.91
N ASN A 767 -15.90 2.67 -17.05
CA ASN A 767 -14.55 2.09 -17.06
C ASN A 767 -13.39 3.06 -16.74
N THR A 768 -13.66 4.35 -16.48
CA THR A 768 -12.58 5.32 -16.16
C THR A 768 -12.11 5.24 -14.70
N GLY A 769 -12.92 4.68 -13.81
CA GLY A 769 -12.67 4.73 -12.36
C GLY A 769 -12.81 6.13 -11.76
N LEU A 770 -13.56 7.05 -12.39
CA LEU A 770 -13.74 8.42 -11.94
C LEU A 770 -15.21 8.86 -11.97
N SER A 771 -15.63 9.58 -10.93
CA SER A 771 -16.80 10.46 -10.94
C SER A 771 -16.46 11.79 -10.29
N MET A 772 -17.33 12.79 -10.47
CA MET A 772 -17.12 14.14 -9.96
C MET A 772 -18.43 14.72 -9.47
N ALA A 773 -18.42 15.31 -8.27
CA ALA A 773 -19.53 16.09 -7.74
C ALA A 773 -19.15 17.54 -7.50
N ILE A 774 -20.16 18.40 -7.50
CA ILE A 774 -20.08 19.78 -7.00
C ILE A 774 -21.17 19.96 -5.94
N GLY A 775 -20.85 20.63 -4.84
CA GLY A 775 -21.79 20.98 -3.78
C GLY A 775 -21.89 22.51 -3.65
N TYR A 776 -23.09 23.04 -3.81
CA TYR A 776 -23.42 24.44 -3.59
C TYR A 776 -24.06 24.57 -2.21
N LEU A 777 -23.29 25.06 -1.23
CA LEU A 777 -23.75 25.28 0.14
C LEU A 777 -24.24 26.72 0.31
N ASN A 778 -25.43 26.85 0.87
CA ASN A 778 -25.94 28.11 1.39
C ASN A 778 -25.06 28.60 2.56
N PRO A 779 -25.19 29.88 2.97
CA PRO A 779 -24.71 30.34 4.27
C PRO A 779 -25.19 29.39 5.39
N CYS A 780 -24.30 28.99 6.29
CA CYS A 780 -24.59 28.00 7.32
C CYS A 780 -25.14 26.65 6.80
N GLY A 781 -24.86 26.29 5.55
CA GLY A 781 -25.27 25.04 4.90
C GLY A 781 -24.37 23.85 5.27
N LEU A 782 -24.96 22.68 5.43
CA LEU A 782 -24.29 21.42 5.74
C LEU A 782 -24.64 20.37 4.68
N ASP A 783 -23.64 19.82 3.99
CA ASP A 783 -23.81 18.50 3.36
C ASP A 783 -23.76 17.45 4.49
N SER A 784 -24.88 16.73 4.68
CA SER A 784 -25.09 15.89 5.86
C SER A 784 -24.18 14.68 5.90
N PHE A 785 -23.92 14.17 7.12
CA PHE A 785 -23.02 13.04 7.37
C PHE A 785 -23.31 11.86 6.44
N HIS A 786 -22.33 11.48 5.63
CA HIS A 786 -22.50 10.47 4.59
C HIS A 786 -21.24 9.65 4.34
N ILE A 787 -21.39 8.61 3.52
CA ILE A 787 -20.35 7.65 3.15
C ILE A 787 -20.38 7.42 1.63
N HIS A 788 -19.20 7.40 1.01
CA HIS A 788 -19.01 6.86 -0.34
C HIS A 788 -18.58 5.39 -0.25
N ASN A 789 -19.51 4.48 -0.57
CA ASN A 789 -19.30 3.03 -0.37
C ASN A 789 -18.23 2.45 -1.31
N ARG A 790 -18.03 3.03 -2.50
CA ARG A 790 -17.19 2.48 -3.59
C ARG A 790 -16.05 3.40 -4.03
N ALA A 791 -16.00 4.62 -3.52
CA ALA A 791 -14.99 5.62 -3.88
C ALA A 791 -14.29 6.22 -2.66
N THR A 792 -13.01 6.52 -2.85
CA THR A 792 -12.29 7.55 -2.09
C THR A 792 -12.60 8.89 -2.72
N GLU A 793 -12.82 9.91 -1.91
CA GLU A 793 -13.08 11.28 -2.36
C GLU A 793 -11.86 12.18 -2.09
N ILE A 794 -11.65 13.19 -2.92
CA ILE A 794 -10.92 14.40 -2.54
C ILE A 794 -11.82 15.62 -2.78
N VAL A 795 -12.12 16.34 -1.71
CA VAL A 795 -12.93 17.57 -1.75
C VAL A 795 -12.02 18.80 -1.80
N LEU A 796 -12.40 19.79 -2.59
CA LEU A 796 -11.69 21.05 -2.83
C LEU A 796 -12.69 22.21 -2.74
N LEU A 797 -12.40 23.23 -1.92
CA LEU A 797 -13.23 24.44 -1.90
C LEU A 797 -12.88 25.33 -3.11
N VAL A 798 -13.85 25.64 -3.96
CA VAL A 798 -13.65 26.43 -5.21
C VAL A 798 -14.32 27.80 -5.19
N ALA A 799 -15.28 28.04 -4.28
CA ALA A 799 -15.79 29.36 -3.95
C ALA A 799 -16.22 29.42 -2.47
N GLY A 800 -16.30 30.63 -1.91
CA GLY A 800 -16.54 30.86 -0.49
C GLY A 800 -15.25 30.98 0.33
N LYS A 801 -15.40 31.18 1.64
CA LYS A 801 -14.30 31.59 2.54
C LYS A 801 -13.57 30.41 3.19
N SER A 802 -14.32 29.47 3.75
CA SER A 802 -13.81 28.25 4.36
C SER A 802 -14.89 27.16 4.40
N LEU A 803 -14.45 25.90 4.56
CA LEU A 803 -15.31 24.75 4.76
C LEU A 803 -14.79 23.94 5.95
N HIS A 804 -15.62 23.82 6.98
CA HIS A 804 -15.38 22.96 8.14
C HIS A 804 -15.79 21.54 7.77
N THR A 805 -14.88 20.59 7.95
CA THR A 805 -15.06 19.28 7.34
C THR A 805 -14.15 18.24 7.97
N GLY A 806 -14.53 16.97 7.90
CA GLY A 806 -13.77 15.91 8.53
C GLY A 806 -14.34 14.53 8.28
N PHE A 807 -13.66 13.50 8.79
CA PHE A 807 -14.09 12.11 8.66
C PHE A 807 -13.79 11.26 9.91
N VAL A 808 -14.54 10.17 10.04
CA VAL A 808 -14.29 9.05 10.95
C VAL A 808 -14.06 7.79 10.11
N LEU A 809 -13.04 6.99 10.47
CA LEU A 809 -12.62 5.79 9.74
C LEU A 809 -13.25 4.53 10.37
N GLU A 810 -12.62 3.37 10.16
CA GLU A 810 -12.99 2.06 10.69
C GLU A 810 -12.32 1.76 12.05
N ASP A 811 -12.78 0.70 12.72
CA ASP A 811 -12.31 0.25 14.04
C ASP A 811 -10.77 0.17 14.12
N GLY A 812 -10.19 0.74 15.19
CA GLY A 812 -8.75 0.83 15.39
C GLY A 812 -8.13 2.14 14.89
N PHE A 813 -8.93 3.04 14.31
CA PHE A 813 -8.59 4.46 14.11
C PHE A 813 -9.70 5.36 14.69
N ASP A 814 -9.93 5.21 15.99
CA ASP A 814 -11.12 5.71 16.70
C ASP A 814 -11.15 7.25 16.92
N GLN A 815 -10.21 8.00 16.32
CA GLN A 815 -10.10 9.45 16.47
C GLN A 815 -10.59 10.17 15.21
N PRO A 816 -11.54 11.14 15.32
CA PRO A 816 -12.05 11.88 14.17
C PRO A 816 -10.96 12.80 13.59
N VAL A 817 -10.80 12.80 12.27
CA VAL A 817 -9.95 13.75 11.56
C VAL A 817 -10.78 14.97 11.20
N LEU A 818 -10.61 16.06 11.94
CA LEU A 818 -11.32 17.32 11.73
C LEU A 818 -10.38 18.39 11.17
N THR A 819 -10.84 19.15 10.18
CA THR A 819 -10.05 20.22 9.56
C THR A 819 -10.92 21.37 9.07
N THR A 820 -10.29 22.42 8.57
CA THR A 820 -10.95 23.54 7.90
C THR A 820 -10.13 23.91 6.68
N ILE A 821 -10.73 23.77 5.50
CA ILE A 821 -10.08 24.11 4.23
C ILE A 821 -10.52 25.51 3.79
N GLY A 822 -9.57 26.34 3.38
CA GLY A 822 -9.81 27.62 2.72
C GLY A 822 -9.98 27.48 1.21
N LEU A 823 -10.19 28.60 0.51
CA LEU A 823 -10.33 28.63 -0.94
C LEU A 823 -9.11 27.98 -1.64
N TYR A 824 -9.39 27.09 -2.60
CA TYR A 824 -8.44 26.25 -3.32
C TYR A 824 -7.61 25.29 -2.45
N GLN A 825 -8.04 25.03 -1.21
CA GLN A 825 -7.51 23.96 -0.38
C GLN A 825 -8.46 22.77 -0.40
N GLY A 826 -7.91 21.57 -0.26
CA GLY A 826 -8.66 20.33 -0.30
C GLY A 826 -8.14 19.26 0.65
N THR A 827 -8.94 18.21 0.85
CA THR A 827 -8.66 17.13 1.79
C THR A 827 -9.33 15.82 1.35
N ILE A 828 -8.84 14.69 1.84
CA ILE A 828 -9.25 13.35 1.43
C ILE A 828 -10.38 12.77 2.32
N ARG A 829 -11.26 11.96 1.74
CA ARG A 829 -12.13 10.99 2.44
C ARG A 829 -11.74 9.58 2.01
N PRO A 830 -11.18 8.76 2.92
CA PRO A 830 -11.01 7.33 2.65
C PRO A 830 -12.35 6.69 2.26
N GLN A 831 -12.29 5.68 1.37
CA GLN A 831 -13.49 4.93 0.98
C GLN A 831 -14.14 4.31 2.22
N GLY A 832 -15.46 4.43 2.36
CA GLY A 832 -16.20 3.90 3.52
C GLY A 832 -16.17 4.79 4.78
N SER A 833 -15.37 5.87 4.82
CA SER A 833 -15.37 6.79 5.96
C SER A 833 -16.64 7.63 6.04
N ILE A 834 -17.12 7.91 7.26
CA ILE A 834 -18.25 8.84 7.51
C ILE A 834 -17.70 10.26 7.50
N HIS A 835 -18.27 11.15 6.69
CA HIS A 835 -17.78 12.52 6.49
C HIS A 835 -18.88 13.54 6.21
N TYR A 836 -18.53 14.83 6.22
CA TYR A 836 -19.47 15.95 6.10
C TYR A 836 -18.76 17.24 5.67
N GLU A 837 -19.51 18.15 5.03
CA GLU A 837 -18.99 19.41 4.49
C GLU A 837 -19.88 20.57 5.00
N PHE A 838 -19.37 21.35 5.96
CA PHE A 838 -20.09 22.41 6.64
C PHE A 838 -19.53 23.80 6.31
N ASN A 839 -20.39 24.66 5.76
CA ASN A 839 -20.08 26.08 5.55
C ASN A 839 -20.42 26.89 6.81
N ASP A 840 -19.48 27.06 7.74
CA ASP A 840 -19.65 27.92 8.94
C ASP A 840 -19.52 29.43 8.63
N ASN A 841 -19.86 29.88 7.42
CA ASN A 841 -19.79 31.28 7.01
C ASN A 841 -21.16 31.86 6.67
N CYS A 842 -21.23 33.18 6.63
CA CYS A 842 -22.45 33.94 6.31
C CYS A 842 -22.62 34.16 4.80
N GLU A 843 -21.60 33.84 4.01
CA GLU A 843 -21.59 33.81 2.55
C GLU A 843 -21.78 32.36 2.03
N PRO A 844 -22.33 32.15 0.82
CA PRO A 844 -22.37 30.84 0.18
C PRO A 844 -20.97 30.26 -0.06
N ALA A 845 -20.89 28.93 -0.18
CA ALA A 845 -19.66 28.20 -0.49
C ALA A 845 -19.92 27.17 -1.59
N VAL A 846 -18.91 26.88 -2.41
CA VAL A 846 -18.97 25.86 -3.47
C VAL A 846 -17.75 24.96 -3.37
N PHE A 847 -17.96 23.66 -3.23
CA PHE A 847 -16.90 22.66 -3.24
C PHE A 847 -17.02 21.73 -4.44
N VAL A 848 -15.89 21.22 -4.93
CA VAL A 848 -15.81 20.17 -5.96
C VAL A 848 -15.17 18.94 -5.34
N ALA A 849 -15.77 17.79 -5.59
CA ALA A 849 -15.34 16.48 -5.11
C ALA A 849 -14.96 15.59 -6.30
N ALA A 850 -13.74 15.06 -6.31
CA ALA A 850 -13.33 14.04 -7.28
C ALA A 850 -13.28 12.67 -6.60
N LEU A 851 -13.92 11.68 -7.21
CA LEU A 851 -14.18 10.38 -6.59
C LEU A 851 -13.56 9.24 -7.41
N SER A 852 -12.91 8.30 -6.73
CA SER A 852 -12.14 7.21 -7.36
C SER A 852 -12.97 6.04 -7.94
N SER A 853 -14.25 6.25 -8.24
CA SER A 853 -15.06 5.32 -9.04
C SER A 853 -16.13 6.08 -9.81
N GLU A 854 -16.45 5.60 -11.00
CA GLU A 854 -17.56 6.04 -11.86
C GLU A 854 -18.95 5.72 -11.30
N ASP A 855 -19.03 4.93 -10.23
CA ASP A 855 -20.24 4.69 -9.43
C ASP A 855 -19.84 4.73 -7.94
N PRO A 856 -19.72 5.93 -7.33
CA PRO A 856 -19.14 6.08 -5.99
C PRO A 856 -20.05 5.55 -4.88
N GLY A 857 -21.38 5.58 -5.12
CA GLY A 857 -22.41 5.38 -4.10
C GLY A 857 -22.47 6.53 -3.09
N VAL A 858 -23.65 6.78 -2.53
CA VAL A 858 -23.84 7.71 -1.42
C VAL A 858 -24.78 7.07 -0.41
N SER A 859 -24.32 6.91 0.83
CA SER A 859 -25.11 6.43 1.96
C SER A 859 -25.20 7.56 2.98
N ARG A 860 -26.40 8.13 3.18
CA ARG A 860 -26.64 9.21 4.14
C ARG A 860 -26.82 8.61 5.53
N THR A 861 -25.90 8.88 6.46
CA THR A 861 -25.69 8.06 7.67
C THR A 861 -26.89 8.10 8.61
N SER A 862 -27.42 9.29 8.91
CA SER A 862 -28.57 9.43 9.82
C SER A 862 -29.84 8.82 9.23
N GLN A 863 -30.12 9.10 7.95
CA GLN A 863 -31.30 8.61 7.26
C GLN A 863 -31.26 7.07 7.21
N ASN A 864 -30.13 6.47 6.81
CA ASN A 864 -30.02 5.01 6.69
C ASN A 864 -30.05 4.30 8.05
N LEU A 865 -29.53 4.91 9.12
CA LEU A 865 -29.59 4.34 10.48
C LEU A 865 -31.01 4.28 11.03
N PHE A 866 -31.84 5.30 10.76
CA PHE A 866 -33.19 5.42 11.33
C PHE A 866 -34.32 4.91 10.41
N VAL A 867 -33.99 4.26 9.28
CA VAL A 867 -34.95 3.52 8.43
C VAL A 867 -35.31 2.14 9.02
N GLU A 868 -34.47 1.59 9.90
CA GLU A 868 -34.63 0.23 10.43
C GLU A 868 -35.72 0.11 11.52
N ASP A 869 -35.93 -1.12 12.00
CA ASP A 869 -36.87 -1.42 13.08
C ASP A 869 -36.54 -0.59 14.34
N PRO A 870 -37.51 0.17 14.90
CA PRO A 870 -37.33 0.95 16.12
C PRO A 870 -36.72 0.18 17.31
N GLU A 871 -36.99 -1.11 17.46
CA GLU A 871 -36.42 -1.93 18.53
C GLU A 871 -34.96 -2.33 18.24
N LEU A 872 -34.60 -2.57 16.97
CA LEU A 872 -33.19 -2.79 16.59
C LEU A 872 -32.36 -1.52 16.77
N ILE A 873 -32.91 -0.35 16.45
CA ILE A 873 -32.26 0.95 16.67
C ILE A 873 -32.02 1.18 18.17
N LYS A 874 -33.02 0.93 19.03
CA LYS A 874 -32.86 1.00 20.49
C LYS A 874 -31.80 0.02 20.98
N ALA A 875 -31.83 -1.24 20.53
CA ALA A 875 -30.87 -2.26 20.92
C ALA A 875 -29.43 -1.91 20.51
N GLY A 876 -29.23 -1.47 19.26
CA GLY A 876 -27.93 -1.07 18.73
C GLY A 876 -27.33 0.17 19.40
N LEU A 877 -28.18 1.09 19.87
CA LEU A 877 -27.77 2.27 20.66
C LEU A 877 -27.69 2.01 22.18
N GLY A 878 -27.93 0.78 22.64
CA GLY A 878 -27.82 0.41 24.06
C GLY A 878 -28.99 0.84 24.95
N TYR A 879 -30.21 0.90 24.40
CA TYR A 879 -31.45 1.35 25.06
C TYR A 879 -31.32 2.70 25.79
N PRO A 880 -30.89 3.77 25.10
CA PRO A 880 -30.64 5.04 25.75
C PRO A 880 -31.97 5.68 26.20
N SER A 881 -32.02 6.16 27.43
CA SER A 881 -33.27 6.60 28.09
C SER A 881 -34.00 7.73 27.36
N PHE A 882 -33.30 8.53 26.54
CA PHE A 882 -33.93 9.58 25.72
C PHE A 882 -34.79 9.03 24.58
N LEU A 883 -34.56 7.79 24.11
CA LEU A 883 -35.38 7.14 23.07
C LEU A 883 -36.62 6.43 23.63
N ASN A 884 -36.74 6.25 24.95
CA ASN A 884 -37.86 5.52 25.56
C ASN A 884 -39.23 6.13 25.23
N ASN A 885 -39.28 7.45 25.04
CA ASN A 885 -40.50 8.20 24.71
C ASN A 885 -40.49 8.79 23.29
N VAL A 886 -39.52 8.39 22.45
CA VAL A 886 -39.40 8.89 21.07
C VAL A 886 -40.02 7.87 20.13
N ASN A 887 -41.02 8.30 19.38
CA ASN A 887 -41.51 7.57 18.22
C ASN A 887 -40.43 7.62 17.13
N VAL A 888 -39.68 6.53 16.95
CA VAL A 888 -38.52 6.47 16.05
C VAL A 888 -38.92 6.74 14.58
N THR A 889 -40.13 6.34 14.17
CA THR A 889 -40.67 6.61 12.82
C THR A 889 -40.99 8.09 12.61
N GLU A 890 -41.48 8.78 13.65
CA GLU A 890 -41.71 10.23 13.62
C GLU A 890 -40.39 11.00 13.68
N PHE A 891 -39.44 10.52 14.48
CA PHE A 891 -38.07 11.07 14.53
C PHE A 891 -37.36 10.93 13.18
N TYR A 892 -37.51 9.80 12.49
CA TYR A 892 -37.02 9.63 11.11
C TYR A 892 -37.57 10.71 10.17
N GLY A 893 -38.87 11.02 10.27
CA GLY A 893 -39.53 12.13 9.56
C GLY A 893 -39.08 13.54 9.98
N SER A 894 -38.19 13.65 10.98
CA SER A 894 -37.52 14.88 11.39
C SER A 894 -36.03 14.93 11.01
N ILE A 895 -35.50 13.92 10.32
CA ILE A 895 -34.14 13.95 9.80
C ILE A 895 -34.13 14.82 8.54
N PRO A 896 -33.25 15.84 8.43
CA PRO A 896 -33.24 16.73 7.28
C PRO A 896 -32.88 16.00 5.97
N ALA A 897 -33.16 16.64 4.84
CA ALA A 897 -32.69 16.21 3.53
C ALA A 897 -31.14 16.24 3.44
N ALA A 898 -30.60 15.74 2.32
CA ALA A 898 -29.15 15.59 2.10
C ALA A 898 -28.35 16.86 2.40
N PHE A 899 -28.87 18.03 2.01
CA PHE A 899 -28.30 19.34 2.34
C PHE A 899 -29.12 20.03 3.43
N ALA A 900 -28.61 19.95 4.66
CA ALA A 900 -29.29 20.42 5.86
C ALA A 900 -28.90 21.87 6.23
N GLN A 901 -29.80 22.57 6.95
CA GLN A 901 -29.37 23.75 7.70
C GLN A 901 -28.43 23.28 8.83
N GLY A 902 -27.20 23.79 8.85
CA GLY A 902 -26.17 23.39 9.82
C GLY A 902 -26.37 23.98 11.22
N ALA A 903 -25.27 24.28 11.91
CA ALA A 903 -25.28 24.73 13.30
C ALA A 903 -26.17 25.97 13.53
N LYS A 904 -27.03 25.93 14.55
CA LYS A 904 -27.98 27.03 14.87
C LYS A 904 -27.25 28.30 15.29
N GLU A 905 -26.08 28.14 15.90
CA GLU A 905 -25.15 29.18 16.30
C GLU A 905 -24.64 29.96 15.09
N CYS A 906 -24.41 29.30 13.95
CA CYS A 906 -24.06 29.95 12.68
C CYS A 906 -25.22 30.84 12.20
N TYR A 907 -26.44 30.31 12.17
CA TYR A 907 -27.63 31.05 11.76
C TYR A 907 -27.84 32.30 12.62
N GLN A 908 -27.69 32.18 13.95
CA GLN A 908 -27.76 33.31 14.88
C GLN A 908 -26.66 34.34 14.61
N ARG A 909 -25.39 33.90 14.46
CA ARG A 909 -24.24 34.76 14.18
C ARG A 909 -24.38 35.51 12.85
N CYS A 910 -25.00 34.90 11.85
CA CYS A 910 -25.21 35.47 10.52
C CYS A 910 -26.55 36.22 10.35
N GLY A 911 -27.41 36.26 11.37
CA GLY A 911 -28.73 36.91 11.29
C GLY A 911 -29.72 36.19 10.38
N LEU A 912 -29.55 34.88 10.18
CA LEU A 912 -30.35 34.05 9.28
C LEU A 912 -31.44 33.27 10.03
N VAL A 913 -32.54 32.96 9.34
CA VAL A 913 -33.64 32.19 9.93
C VAL A 913 -33.41 30.69 9.76
N TRP A 914 -33.39 29.96 10.88
CA TRP A 914 -33.42 28.50 10.90
C TRP A 914 -34.87 28.03 10.82
N ASN A 915 -35.26 27.43 9.69
CA ASN A 915 -36.62 27.02 9.35
C ASN A 915 -36.91 25.55 9.72
N GLY A 916 -35.88 24.77 10.04
CA GLY A 916 -36.01 23.38 10.47
C GLY A 916 -36.11 22.38 9.31
N THR A 917 -36.80 21.28 9.54
CA THR A 917 -36.69 20.06 8.74
C THR A 917 -37.81 19.97 7.70
N THR A 918 -37.54 20.42 6.48
CA THR A 918 -38.40 20.11 5.32
C THR A 918 -37.85 18.89 4.60
N HIS A 919 -38.59 17.77 4.64
CA HIS A 919 -38.46 16.74 3.61
C HIS A 919 -38.97 17.30 2.28
N SER A 920 -38.22 17.03 1.20
CA SER A 920 -38.66 17.16 -0.19
C SER A 920 -38.18 15.94 -0.95
#